data_AF-A0A3P5XZF0-F1
#
_entry.id   AF-A0A3P5XZF0-F1
#
_cell.length_a   1.000
_cell.length_b   1.000
_cell.length_c   1.000
_cell.angle_alpha   90.00
_cell.angle_beta   90.00
_cell.angle_gamma   90.00
#
_symmetry.space_group_name_H-M   'P 1'
#
loop_
_entity.id
_entity.type
_entity.pdbx_description
1 polymer ?
#
loop_
_entity_poly.entity_id
_entity_poly.type
_entity_poly.pdbx_seq_one_letter_code
_entity_poly.pdbx_strand_id
1 'polypeptide(L)'
;MNNNAEAAQEEEFSEWVVIQTSSTSSPVDASSPLSSPISQPSQGRDDDDEDSVVPVVEEEEEDESSSTVNQSFPWRVIETAKKRLKDSGIFERAPCNYVSSTRVFWSFTLICGFSLVSSLVYVKIVRWWRRLQEEKLRFLLLQLKEKDQLFTGLTNQISRFSLPVEPVRLLPPRRNYTSNGILRVSCNGGLNQMRAAICDMVTIARLLNLTLLVPELDKKSFWADPSDFEDVFDINHFIDSLRDEVRIIRKLPKRYSRYKLFQMPPVSWSNEKYYLHKLLPRFRKHKVIHFNRSDTRLANNGLSLHLQRLRCRVNFQGLRFTPRIEALGAKLVQILQQRGPFVALHLRYEMDMLAFSGCTHGCTEKEAEELKKMRYAYPWWKEKEIVSKERRVQGRCPLTPEEAVLVLKALGFQKDTQIYIAAGDIYGGERRLALLKESFPRIVKKEMLLDPKELQQFQNHSSQMAALDFIVSVASDTFIPTYYGNMAKVVEGHRRYHGFKKTILLNRKRLVELLDLHKNKTLSWDQFAVYVKEAHEGRRMGEPTHRKVISDKPKEEDYFYANPQEFTRVPTVNAHDHLCLLLNVTPRGVASPRVSRRIRLESSREPPLPDKSFFGDDSMATTFSFCSLDNRLRGDIVFTRKLAAYKTPKTTMADRKAARERSNRERERERERETDYLGSEW
;
A
#
# COMPACT_ATOMS: atom_id res chain seq x y z
N MET A 1 14.63 9.20 6.74
CA MET A 1 14.16 9.01 8.13
C MET A 1 12.66 9.31 8.32
N ASN A 2 11.83 9.24 7.27
CA ASN A 2 10.39 9.49 7.35
C ASN A 2 9.61 8.20 7.07
N ASN A 3 8.66 7.85 7.94
CA ASN A 3 7.50 6.93 7.76
C ASN A 3 6.91 6.46 9.12
N ASN A 4 7.48 6.85 10.26
CA ASN A 4 7.10 6.32 11.59
C ASN A 4 5.71 6.77 12.10
N ALA A 5 4.97 7.62 11.37
CA ALA A 5 3.66 8.12 11.79
C ALA A 5 2.48 7.29 11.27
N GLU A 6 2.63 6.56 10.16
CA GLU A 6 1.56 5.75 9.55
C GLU A 6 1.37 4.42 10.28
N ALA A 7 2.44 3.83 10.80
CA ALA A 7 2.38 2.55 11.49
C ALA A 7 1.89 2.66 12.96
N ALA A 8 2.12 3.81 13.61
CA ALA A 8 1.53 4.12 14.92
C ALA A 8 -0.01 4.25 14.88
N GLN A 9 -0.63 4.37 13.70
CA GLN A 9 -2.08 4.48 13.56
C GLN A 9 -2.76 3.10 13.42
N GLU A 10 -2.01 2.03 13.16
CA GLU A 10 -2.50 0.65 13.34
C GLU A 10 -2.88 0.40 14.80
N GLU A 11 -2.18 1.04 15.72
CA GLU A 11 -2.36 0.90 17.15
C GLU A 11 -3.70 1.45 17.64
N GLU A 12 -4.30 2.43 16.95
CA GLU A 12 -5.53 3.06 17.43
C GLU A 12 -6.77 2.24 17.02
N PHE A 13 -6.96 1.88 15.75
CA PHE A 13 -8.25 1.27 15.34
C PHE A 13 -8.39 -0.21 15.73
N SER A 14 -7.30 -0.99 15.75
CA SER A 14 -7.37 -2.43 16.04
C SER A 14 -7.44 -2.72 17.54
N GLU A 15 -6.76 -1.94 18.38
CA GLU A 15 -6.75 -2.14 19.83
C GLU A 15 -8.08 -1.70 20.48
N TRP A 16 -8.82 -0.76 19.87
CA TRP A 16 -10.03 -0.16 20.48
C TRP A 16 -11.34 -0.91 20.30
N VAL A 17 -11.56 -1.66 19.21
CA VAL A 17 -12.88 -2.31 18.97
C VAL A 17 -13.20 -3.45 19.98
N VAL A 18 -12.30 -3.76 20.92
CA VAL A 18 -12.21 -5.11 21.51
C VAL A 18 -12.41 -5.21 23.01
N ILE A 19 -12.69 -4.12 23.74
CA ILE A 19 -12.87 -4.21 25.20
C ILE A 19 -14.34 -4.44 25.55
N GLN A 20 -14.80 -5.71 25.49
CA GLN A 20 -15.38 -6.43 26.63
C GLN A 20 -15.86 -7.84 26.24
N THR A 21 -15.33 -8.86 26.94
CA THR A 21 -16.05 -10.10 27.26
C THR A 21 -15.49 -10.66 28.58
N SER A 22 -16.05 -10.20 29.70
CA SER A 22 -16.20 -10.99 30.94
C SER A 22 -17.32 -10.37 31.79
N SER A 23 -18.32 -11.21 32.08
CA SER A 23 -19.56 -11.11 32.87
C SER A 23 -19.60 -10.13 34.06
N THR A 24 -20.69 -9.50 34.48
CA THR A 24 -22.07 -10.01 34.75
C THR A 24 -23.09 -8.84 34.87
N SER A 25 -24.24 -8.92 34.19
CA SER A 25 -25.58 -8.56 34.72
C SER A 25 -26.66 -8.68 33.62
N SER A 26 -27.86 -9.06 34.04
CA SER A 26 -29.04 -9.36 33.21
C SER A 26 -29.62 -8.11 32.51
N PRO A 27 -30.34 -8.26 31.38
CA PRO A 27 -30.87 -7.12 30.63
C PRO A 27 -32.15 -6.58 31.27
N VAL A 28 -32.24 -5.25 31.36
CA VAL A 28 -33.48 -4.50 31.62
C VAL A 28 -33.84 -3.74 30.35
N ASP A 29 -35.10 -3.86 29.97
CA ASP A 29 -35.75 -3.30 28.78
C ASP A 29 -35.50 -1.80 28.56
N ALA A 30 -35.34 -1.40 27.28
CA ALA A 30 -35.68 -0.06 26.82
C ALA A 30 -35.95 -0.06 25.30
N SER A 31 -37.23 -0.12 24.99
CA SER A 31 -38.00 0.43 23.85
C SER A 31 -37.29 1.27 22.76
N SER A 32 -37.66 0.94 21.52
CA SER A 32 -37.58 1.73 20.29
C SER A 32 -38.19 3.14 20.38
N PRO A 33 -37.83 4.04 19.44
CA PRO A 33 -38.80 4.95 18.84
C PRO A 33 -38.81 4.78 17.31
N LEU A 34 -39.92 4.32 16.74
CA LEU A 34 -41.04 5.08 16.18
C LEU A 34 -40.66 6.03 15.02
N SER A 35 -40.96 5.53 13.82
CA SER A 35 -41.16 6.21 12.55
C SER A 35 -42.42 7.10 12.53
N SER A 36 -42.38 8.20 11.76
CA SER A 36 -43.43 8.78 10.87
C SER A 36 -43.42 10.33 10.88
N PRO A 37 -44.11 11.03 9.95
CA PRO A 37 -44.14 10.85 8.49
C PRO A 37 -43.96 12.18 7.70
N ILE A 38 -43.92 12.00 6.38
CA ILE A 38 -43.92 12.98 5.28
C ILE A 38 -45.19 13.86 5.27
N SER A 39 -45.04 15.15 4.94
CA SER A 39 -46.11 16.00 4.38
C SER A 39 -45.56 16.91 3.27
N GLN A 40 -46.32 16.99 2.17
CA GLN A 40 -46.07 17.78 0.95
C GLN A 40 -46.51 19.25 1.11
N PRO A 41 -46.08 20.17 0.20
CA PRO A 41 -46.25 21.62 0.35
C PRO A 41 -47.54 22.15 -0.28
N SER A 42 -48.05 23.23 0.31
CA SER A 42 -49.17 24.05 -0.19
C SER A 42 -48.70 25.10 -1.20
N GLN A 43 -49.53 25.30 -2.22
CA GLN A 43 -49.44 26.32 -3.26
C GLN A 43 -49.60 27.75 -2.72
N GLY A 44 -48.91 28.69 -3.38
CA GLY A 44 -49.18 30.13 -3.36
C GLY A 44 -48.65 30.72 -4.67
N ARG A 45 -49.57 31.29 -5.46
CA ARG A 45 -49.44 32.00 -6.75
C ARG A 45 -49.73 33.49 -6.44
N ASP A 46 -48.99 34.46 -6.96
CA ASP A 46 -49.35 35.35 -8.10
C ASP A 46 -48.29 36.49 -8.07
N ASP A 47 -47.56 36.77 -9.17
CA ASP A 47 -47.70 37.92 -10.12
C ASP A 47 -46.87 39.15 -9.65
N ASP A 48 -46.18 39.98 -10.44
CA ASP A 48 -45.86 40.12 -11.87
C ASP A 48 -44.73 41.18 -12.02
N ASP A 49 -44.21 41.31 -13.24
CA ASP A 49 -43.58 42.47 -13.90
C ASP A 49 -42.07 42.47 -14.29
N GLU A 50 -41.94 42.69 -15.61
CA GLU A 50 -40.81 42.92 -16.52
C GLU A 50 -39.90 44.09 -16.07
N ASP A 51 -38.62 44.21 -16.46
CA ASP A 51 -38.27 44.65 -17.81
C ASP A 51 -36.80 44.47 -18.18
N SER A 52 -36.60 44.36 -19.49
CA SER A 52 -35.33 44.25 -20.21
C SER A 52 -34.66 45.61 -20.42
N VAL A 53 -33.34 45.66 -20.67
CA VAL A 53 -32.63 46.52 -21.66
C VAL A 53 -31.10 46.52 -21.42
N VAL A 54 -30.38 46.13 -22.46
CA VAL A 54 -28.97 46.36 -22.86
C VAL A 54 -29.05 46.45 -24.41
N PRO A 55 -28.16 47.08 -25.24
CA PRO A 55 -26.84 47.73 -25.06
C PRO A 55 -26.70 49.11 -25.77
N VAL A 56 -25.56 49.82 -25.61
CA VAL A 56 -24.84 50.68 -26.61
C VAL A 56 -23.43 50.92 -26.02
N VAL A 57 -22.33 50.35 -26.56
CA VAL A 57 -21.38 50.83 -27.59
C VAL A 57 -20.70 52.18 -27.27
N GLU A 58 -19.38 52.18 -27.16
CA GLU A 58 -18.51 53.21 -27.76
C GLU A 58 -17.09 52.64 -27.89
N GLU A 59 -16.64 52.59 -29.15
CA GLU A 59 -15.25 52.46 -29.60
C GLU A 59 -14.61 53.84 -29.58
N GLU A 60 -13.29 53.94 -29.39
CA GLU A 60 -12.47 54.91 -30.14
C GLU A 60 -10.98 54.52 -30.12
N GLU A 61 -10.32 54.91 -31.20
CA GLU A 61 -9.06 54.43 -31.78
C GLU A 61 -7.76 55.05 -31.20
N GLU A 62 -6.67 54.33 -31.48
CA GLU A 62 -5.31 54.75 -31.91
C GLU A 62 -4.65 56.06 -31.42
N ASP A 63 -3.38 55.94 -30.99
CA ASP A 63 -2.31 56.78 -31.53
C ASP A 63 -0.90 56.20 -31.24
N GLU A 64 -0.06 56.22 -32.29
CA GLU A 64 1.37 55.95 -32.26
C GLU A 64 2.17 57.08 -31.58
N SER A 65 3.29 56.75 -30.92
CA SER A 65 4.61 57.29 -31.30
C SER A 65 5.72 56.97 -30.28
N SER A 66 6.93 56.94 -30.84
CA SER A 66 8.22 56.54 -30.31
C SER A 66 8.72 57.24 -29.03
N SER A 67 9.51 56.53 -28.23
CA SER A 67 10.82 57.02 -27.78
C SER A 67 11.75 55.89 -27.34
N THR A 68 13.04 56.16 -27.44
CA THR A 68 14.18 55.25 -27.59
C THR A 68 14.97 55.04 -26.27
N VAL A 69 15.90 54.06 -26.31
CA VAL A 69 17.11 53.91 -25.46
C VAL A 69 16.85 53.28 -24.07
N ASN A 70 17.51 52.21 -23.57
CA ASN A 70 18.92 51.81 -23.67
C ASN A 70 19.13 50.30 -23.36
N GLN A 71 20.07 49.67 -24.07
CA GLN A 71 20.67 48.35 -23.75
C GLN A 71 22.08 48.54 -23.17
N SER A 72 22.45 47.74 -22.15
CA SER A 72 23.84 47.30 -21.87
C SER A 72 23.78 46.28 -20.70
N PHE A 73 24.48 45.15 -20.57
CA PHE A 73 25.78 44.60 -20.98
C PHE A 73 25.68 43.04 -20.97
N PRO A 74 26.46 42.28 -21.78
CA PRO A 74 27.77 41.83 -21.32
C PRO A 74 28.86 41.79 -22.41
N TRP A 75 29.50 42.93 -22.66
CA TRP A 75 30.76 43.06 -23.42
C TRP A 75 32.05 42.90 -22.58
N ARG A 76 31.96 42.62 -21.27
CA ARG A 76 33.13 42.58 -20.37
C ARG A 76 33.94 41.28 -20.35
N VAL A 77 33.57 40.25 -21.11
CA VAL A 77 34.32 38.98 -21.18
C VAL A 77 35.27 38.92 -22.39
N ILE A 78 35.02 39.73 -23.42
CA ILE A 78 35.78 39.70 -24.69
C ILE A 78 37.04 40.57 -24.63
N GLU A 79 37.07 41.65 -23.85
CA GLU A 79 38.25 42.53 -23.76
C GLU A 79 39.39 41.97 -22.91
N THR A 80 39.10 41.07 -21.96
CA THR A 80 40.13 40.47 -21.08
C THR A 80 40.98 39.42 -21.82
N ALA A 81 40.45 38.83 -22.90
CA ALA A 81 41.18 37.88 -23.75
C ALA A 81 42.09 38.58 -24.78
N LYS A 82 41.75 39.80 -25.19
CA LYS A 82 42.50 40.58 -26.19
C LYS A 82 43.78 41.21 -25.63
N LYS A 83 43.88 41.37 -24.31
CA LYS A 83 45.03 42.00 -23.64
C LYS A 83 46.18 41.02 -23.29
N ARG A 84 45.99 39.71 -23.44
CA ARG A 84 47.03 38.68 -23.16
C ARG A 84 47.76 38.14 -24.39
N LEU A 85 47.38 38.57 -25.60
CA LEU A 85 47.98 38.11 -26.86
C LEU A 85 48.88 39.15 -27.56
N LYS A 86 49.13 40.31 -26.91
CA LYS A 86 49.90 41.41 -27.50
C LYS A 86 51.37 41.55 -27.00
N ASP A 87 51.83 40.67 -26.09
CA ASP A 87 53.16 40.78 -25.45
C ASP A 87 54.11 39.60 -25.76
N SER A 88 54.04 38.98 -26.93
CA SER A 88 55.10 38.05 -27.37
C SER A 88 55.47 38.31 -28.82
N GLY A 89 56.28 39.35 -29.03
CA GLY A 89 56.93 39.56 -30.32
C GLY A 89 57.91 38.43 -30.62
N ILE A 90 57.98 38.01 -31.89
CA ILE A 90 59.17 37.39 -32.49
C ILE A 90 59.03 37.40 -34.02
N PHE A 91 59.98 38.13 -34.63
CA PHE A 91 60.59 38.03 -35.95
C PHE A 91 59.91 38.62 -37.21
N GLU A 92 60.52 39.73 -37.64
CA GLU A 92 60.63 40.18 -39.03
C GLU A 92 61.48 39.23 -39.91
N ARG A 93 61.23 39.38 -41.22
CA ARG A 93 62.14 39.30 -42.39
C ARG A 93 62.19 38.00 -43.21
N ALA A 94 61.45 38.00 -44.33
CA ALA A 94 62.01 37.96 -45.71
C ALA A 94 60.87 38.07 -46.78
N PRO A 95 61.11 38.72 -47.94
CA PRO A 95 60.06 39.04 -48.92
C PRO A 95 60.04 38.09 -50.12
N CYS A 96 58.86 37.76 -50.65
CA CYS A 96 58.68 37.52 -52.09
C CYS A 96 57.21 37.46 -52.54
N ASN A 97 56.88 38.35 -53.47
CA ASN A 97 55.94 38.28 -54.59
C ASN A 97 54.46 37.89 -54.38
N TYR A 98 53.66 38.94 -54.43
CA TYR A 98 52.33 39.06 -55.05
C TYR A 98 52.01 37.96 -56.09
N VAL A 99 50.97 37.14 -55.85
CA VAL A 99 49.89 36.75 -56.78
C VAL A 99 48.87 35.81 -56.07
N SER A 100 47.59 36.18 -56.12
CA SER A 100 46.37 35.36 -55.91
C SER A 100 45.80 35.08 -54.49
N SER A 101 45.43 36.13 -53.75
CA SER A 101 44.63 35.97 -52.50
C SER A 101 43.12 35.72 -52.75
N THR A 102 42.61 35.98 -53.95
CA THR A 102 41.16 35.90 -54.21
C THR A 102 40.66 34.47 -54.45
N ARG A 103 41.45 33.54 -55.02
CA ARG A 103 40.95 32.19 -55.37
C ARG A 103 40.82 31.24 -54.18
N VAL A 104 41.66 31.38 -53.16
CA VAL A 104 41.63 30.51 -51.97
C VAL A 104 40.45 30.85 -51.06
N PHE A 105 40.08 32.12 -50.97
CA PHE A 105 38.97 32.57 -50.11
C PHE A 105 37.59 32.15 -50.64
N TRP A 106 37.39 32.18 -51.96
CA TRP A 106 36.17 31.68 -52.61
C TRP A 106 36.05 30.16 -52.54
N SER A 107 37.17 29.44 -52.59
CA SER A 107 37.19 27.97 -52.48
C SER A 107 36.78 27.51 -51.07
N PHE A 108 37.26 28.17 -50.01
CA PHE A 108 36.89 27.83 -48.62
C PHE A 108 35.44 28.18 -48.28
N THR A 109 34.90 29.31 -48.80
CA THR A 109 33.48 29.67 -48.59
C THR A 109 32.54 28.74 -49.36
N LEU A 110 32.90 28.31 -50.58
CA LEU A 110 32.13 27.30 -51.32
C LEU A 110 32.12 25.93 -50.63
N ILE A 111 33.27 25.46 -50.13
CA ILE A 111 33.37 24.16 -49.45
C ILE A 111 32.59 24.17 -48.12
N CYS A 112 32.74 25.22 -47.31
CA CYS A 112 31.98 25.37 -46.06
C CYS A 112 30.47 25.52 -46.32
N GLY A 113 30.07 26.27 -47.35
CA GLY A 113 28.67 26.38 -47.76
C GLY A 113 28.07 25.03 -48.18
N PHE A 114 28.80 24.25 -48.98
CA PHE A 114 28.37 22.93 -49.43
C PHE A 114 28.24 21.93 -48.28
N SER A 115 29.17 21.97 -47.31
CA SER A 115 29.12 21.12 -46.11
C SER A 115 27.92 21.44 -45.20
N LEU A 116 27.54 22.71 -45.10
CA LEU A 116 26.41 23.16 -44.26
C LEU A 116 25.07 22.79 -44.90
N VAL A 117 24.95 22.97 -46.22
CA VAL A 117 23.77 22.52 -47.00
C VAL A 117 23.64 21.00 -46.95
N SER A 118 24.74 20.25 -47.14
CA SER A 118 24.75 18.79 -47.04
C SER A 118 24.30 18.29 -45.67
N SER A 119 24.74 18.95 -44.58
CA SER A 119 24.35 18.61 -43.22
C SER A 119 22.86 18.88 -42.94
N LEU A 120 22.31 19.98 -43.46
CA LEU A 120 20.88 20.31 -43.33
C LEU A 120 20.00 19.34 -44.13
N VAL A 121 20.44 18.96 -45.33
CA VAL A 121 19.76 17.94 -46.15
C VAL A 121 19.80 16.58 -45.45
N TYR A 122 20.95 16.18 -44.88
CA TYR A 122 21.07 14.95 -44.10
C TYR A 122 20.12 14.94 -42.89
N VAL A 123 20.05 16.02 -42.11
CA VAL A 123 19.12 16.12 -40.97
C VAL A 123 17.66 16.06 -41.42
N LYS A 124 17.30 16.66 -42.55
CA LYS A 124 15.96 16.56 -43.13
C LYS A 124 15.63 15.13 -43.59
N ILE A 125 16.58 14.45 -44.24
CA ILE A 125 16.42 13.05 -44.67
C ILE A 125 16.29 12.13 -43.46
N VAL A 126 17.11 12.29 -42.42
CA VAL A 126 17.02 11.48 -41.19
C VAL A 126 15.71 11.73 -40.45
N ARG A 127 15.24 12.98 -40.38
CA ARG A 127 13.91 13.31 -39.79
C ARG A 127 12.76 12.75 -40.61
N TRP A 128 12.84 12.83 -41.94
CA TRP A 128 11.85 12.25 -42.84
C TRP A 128 11.82 10.71 -42.73
N TRP A 129 12.99 10.07 -42.70
CA TRP A 129 13.10 8.62 -42.53
C TRP A 129 12.59 8.16 -41.16
N ARG A 130 12.83 8.94 -40.09
CA ARG A 130 12.25 8.67 -38.76
C ARG A 130 10.73 8.78 -38.76
N ARG A 131 10.14 9.79 -39.42
CA ARG A 131 8.67 9.90 -39.56
C ARG A 131 8.09 8.73 -40.36
N LEU A 132 8.75 8.34 -41.44
CA LEU A 132 8.32 7.21 -42.27
C LEU A 132 8.34 5.88 -41.47
N GLN A 133 9.34 5.69 -40.59
CA GLN A 133 9.41 4.56 -39.66
C GLN A 133 8.32 4.63 -38.57
N GLU A 134 8.04 5.80 -38.00
CA GLU A 134 6.96 5.98 -37.02
C GLU A 134 5.57 5.72 -37.62
N GLU A 135 5.31 6.16 -38.86
CA GLU A 135 4.05 5.88 -39.54
C GLU A 135 3.89 4.39 -39.88
N LYS A 136 4.96 3.73 -40.34
CA LYS A 136 4.96 2.27 -40.54
C LYS A 136 4.72 1.51 -39.23
N LEU A 137 5.33 1.94 -38.13
CA LEU A 137 5.13 1.34 -36.81
C LEU A 137 3.69 1.56 -36.30
N ARG A 138 3.13 2.76 -36.49
CA ARG A 138 1.71 3.05 -36.17
C ARG A 138 0.76 2.18 -36.97
N PHE A 139 1.02 1.99 -38.27
CA PHE A 139 0.22 1.11 -39.13
C PHE A 139 0.30 -0.36 -38.66
N LEU A 140 1.50 -0.84 -38.32
CA LEU A 140 1.69 -2.19 -37.76
C LEU A 140 1.00 -2.37 -36.40
N LEU A 141 1.04 -1.35 -35.54
CA LEU A 141 0.33 -1.36 -34.25
C LEU A 141 -1.19 -1.34 -34.42
N LEU A 142 -1.71 -0.60 -35.40
CA LEU A 142 -3.15 -0.61 -35.72
C LEU A 142 -3.58 -1.98 -36.26
N GLN A 143 -2.79 -2.59 -37.13
CA GLN A 143 -3.03 -3.94 -37.63
C GLN A 143 -2.95 -5.00 -36.53
N LEU A 144 -2.02 -4.87 -35.58
CA LEU A 144 -1.93 -5.73 -34.40
C LEU A 144 -3.13 -5.54 -33.48
N LYS A 145 -3.60 -4.30 -33.27
CA LYS A 145 -4.77 -3.99 -32.46
C LYS A 145 -6.07 -4.51 -33.07
N GLU A 146 -6.21 -4.44 -34.39
CA GLU A 146 -7.35 -4.99 -35.13
C GLU A 146 -7.38 -6.53 -35.04
N LYS A 147 -6.22 -7.18 -35.20
CA LYS A 147 -6.11 -8.64 -35.03
C LYS A 147 -6.33 -9.09 -33.59
N ASP A 148 -5.88 -8.30 -32.61
CA ASP A 148 -6.13 -8.57 -31.19
C ASP A 148 -7.62 -8.44 -30.85
N GLN A 149 -8.31 -7.44 -31.41
CA GLN A 149 -9.77 -7.29 -31.31
C GLN A 149 -10.54 -8.44 -31.97
N LEU A 150 -10.09 -8.89 -33.13
CA LEU A 150 -10.66 -10.06 -33.81
C LEU A 150 -10.45 -11.34 -32.97
N PHE A 151 -9.26 -11.51 -32.39
CA PHE A 151 -8.93 -12.65 -31.54
C PHE A 151 -9.70 -12.63 -30.22
N THR A 152 -9.87 -11.47 -29.60
CA THR A 152 -10.74 -11.29 -28.41
C THR A 152 -12.22 -11.49 -28.75
N GLY A 153 -12.67 -11.07 -29.93
CA GLY A 153 -14.02 -11.33 -30.42
C GLY A 153 -14.28 -12.83 -30.64
N LEU A 154 -13.34 -13.54 -31.26
CA LEU A 154 -13.42 -14.97 -31.52
C LEU A 154 -13.35 -15.79 -30.22
N THR A 155 -12.43 -15.45 -29.30
CA THR A 155 -12.34 -16.10 -27.98
C THR A 155 -13.59 -15.84 -27.13
N ASN A 156 -14.20 -14.66 -27.22
CA ASN A 156 -15.49 -14.38 -26.56
C ASN A 156 -16.66 -15.17 -27.17
N GLN A 157 -16.67 -15.41 -28.49
CA GLN A 157 -17.66 -16.30 -29.11
C GLN A 157 -17.45 -17.78 -28.71
N ILE A 158 -16.21 -18.27 -28.72
CA ILE A 158 -15.88 -19.63 -28.29
C ILE A 158 -16.23 -19.85 -26.80
N SER A 159 -16.05 -18.82 -25.97
CA SER A 159 -16.43 -18.84 -24.55
C SER A 159 -17.95 -18.85 -24.32
N ARG A 160 -18.77 -18.42 -25.29
CA ARG A 160 -20.24 -18.48 -25.19
C ARG A 160 -20.82 -19.85 -25.57
N PHE A 161 -20.11 -20.64 -26.38
CA PHE A 161 -20.54 -21.99 -26.79
C PHE A 161 -19.99 -23.11 -25.92
N SER A 162 -19.00 -22.82 -25.08
CA SER A 162 -18.46 -23.77 -24.12
C SER A 162 -19.18 -23.58 -22.80
N LEU A 163 -20.13 -24.45 -22.45
CA LEU A 163 -20.49 -24.63 -21.04
C LEU A 163 -19.18 -24.92 -20.30
N PRO A 164 -18.78 -24.16 -19.26
CA PRO A 164 -17.61 -24.52 -18.49
C PRO A 164 -17.93 -25.84 -17.80
N VAL A 165 -17.43 -26.93 -18.37
CA VAL A 165 -17.28 -28.19 -17.64
C VAL A 165 -16.33 -27.84 -16.51
N GLU A 166 -16.89 -27.61 -15.31
CA GLU A 166 -16.08 -27.31 -14.14
C GLU A 166 -15.13 -28.50 -13.97
N PRO A 167 -13.80 -28.30 -14.06
CA PRO A 167 -12.87 -29.40 -13.90
C PRO A 167 -13.15 -30.02 -12.53
N VAL A 168 -13.33 -31.34 -12.49
CA VAL A 168 -13.55 -32.09 -11.23
C VAL A 168 -12.47 -31.65 -10.24
N ARG A 169 -12.86 -30.80 -9.29
CA ARG A 169 -11.91 -30.24 -8.32
C ARG A 169 -11.55 -31.35 -7.36
N LEU A 170 -10.44 -32.01 -7.62
CA LEU A 170 -9.85 -32.96 -6.68
C LEU A 170 -9.55 -32.19 -5.39
N LEU A 171 -10.31 -32.50 -4.34
CA LEU A 171 -10.11 -31.91 -3.03
C LEU A 171 -8.70 -32.27 -2.53
N PRO A 172 -7.97 -31.31 -1.92
CA PRO A 172 -6.67 -31.63 -1.38
C PRO A 172 -6.78 -32.73 -0.31
N PRO A 173 -5.74 -33.57 -0.14
CA PRO A 173 -5.78 -34.66 0.83
C PRO A 173 -5.97 -34.10 2.24
N ARG A 174 -6.64 -34.84 3.12
CA ARG A 174 -6.76 -34.40 4.52
C ARG A 174 -5.41 -34.53 5.20
N ARG A 175 -5.01 -33.49 5.93
CA ARG A 175 -3.81 -33.53 6.76
C ARG A 175 -3.96 -34.58 7.84
N ASN A 176 -3.01 -35.50 7.92
CA ASN A 176 -2.96 -36.48 9.00
C ASN A 176 -2.14 -35.92 10.16
N TYR A 177 -2.79 -35.57 11.27
CA TYR A 177 -2.11 -35.12 12.50
C TYR A 177 -2.99 -35.34 13.74
N THR A 178 -2.33 -35.53 14.88
CA THR A 178 -2.98 -35.53 16.19
C THR A 178 -3.13 -34.11 16.70
N SER A 179 -4.38 -33.71 16.97
CA SER A 179 -4.68 -32.35 17.42
C SER A 179 -4.29 -32.12 18.89
N ASN A 180 -3.59 -31.02 19.16
CA ASN A 180 -3.20 -30.60 20.53
C ASN A 180 -4.35 -29.95 21.32
N GLY A 181 -5.48 -29.65 20.67
CA GLY A 181 -6.63 -28.97 21.28
C GLY A 181 -7.53 -28.31 20.24
N ILE A 182 -8.65 -27.76 20.69
CA ILE A 182 -9.60 -27.02 19.86
C ILE A 182 -9.45 -25.54 20.12
N LEU A 183 -9.24 -24.77 19.05
CA LEU A 183 -9.24 -23.32 19.06
C LEU A 183 -10.63 -22.82 18.64
N ARG A 184 -11.30 -22.09 19.53
CA ARG A 184 -12.48 -21.26 19.24
C ARG A 184 -12.01 -19.81 19.10
N VAL A 185 -12.57 -19.07 18.14
CA VAL A 185 -12.15 -17.70 17.83
C VAL A 185 -13.38 -16.82 17.74
N SER A 186 -13.36 -15.68 18.42
CA SER A 186 -14.21 -14.54 18.09
C SER A 186 -13.38 -13.50 17.34
N CYS A 187 -13.82 -13.19 16.14
CA CYS A 187 -13.27 -12.13 15.30
C CYS A 187 -13.89 -10.81 15.73
N ASN A 188 -13.10 -9.74 15.71
CA ASN A 188 -13.51 -8.42 16.15
C ASN A 188 -13.18 -7.38 15.08
N GLY A 189 -13.99 -6.32 15.01
CA GLY A 189 -13.89 -5.27 14.00
C GLY A 189 -14.71 -5.55 12.74
N GLY A 190 -14.55 -4.68 11.74
CA GLY A 190 -15.28 -4.78 10.48
C GLY A 190 -14.74 -5.90 9.57
N LEU A 191 -15.43 -6.15 8.46
CA LEU A 191 -15.14 -7.24 7.51
C LEU A 191 -13.64 -7.48 7.27
N ASN A 192 -12.92 -6.44 6.86
CA ASN A 192 -11.51 -6.58 6.45
C ASN A 192 -10.56 -6.86 7.63
N GLN A 193 -10.92 -6.42 8.84
CA GLN A 193 -10.17 -6.75 10.06
C GLN A 193 -10.42 -8.21 10.46
N MET A 194 -11.67 -8.65 10.43
CA MET A 194 -12.03 -10.05 10.67
C MET A 194 -11.36 -10.98 9.66
N ARG A 195 -11.34 -10.61 8.37
CA ARG A 195 -10.67 -11.37 7.31
C ARG A 195 -9.20 -11.61 7.62
N ALA A 196 -8.46 -10.57 8.00
CA ALA A 196 -7.06 -10.68 8.40
C ALA A 196 -6.87 -11.52 9.68
N ALA A 197 -7.75 -11.33 10.68
CA ALA A 197 -7.72 -12.10 11.92
C ALA A 197 -7.93 -13.60 11.69
N ILE A 198 -8.89 -13.98 10.83
CA ILE A 198 -9.14 -15.39 10.48
C ILE A 198 -7.89 -16.03 9.85
N CYS A 199 -7.20 -15.30 8.98
CA CYS A 199 -5.96 -15.76 8.35
C CYS A 199 -4.84 -16.02 9.38
N ASP A 200 -4.69 -15.11 10.37
CA ASP A 200 -3.75 -15.30 11.48
C ASP A 200 -4.13 -16.53 12.32
N MET A 201 -5.42 -16.72 12.64
CA MET A 201 -5.88 -17.83 13.47
C MET A 201 -5.75 -19.19 12.81
N VAL A 202 -6.00 -19.31 11.50
CA VAL A 202 -5.71 -20.53 10.74
C VAL A 202 -4.21 -20.85 10.81
N THR A 203 -3.36 -19.83 10.68
CA THR A 203 -1.90 -19.98 10.73
C THR A 203 -1.42 -20.41 12.12
N ILE A 204 -2.00 -19.86 13.18
CA ILE A 204 -1.71 -20.27 14.56
C ILE A 204 -2.20 -21.71 14.80
N ALA A 205 -3.39 -22.06 14.31
CA ALA A 205 -3.90 -23.44 14.39
C ALA A 205 -2.98 -24.42 13.65
N ARG A 206 -2.43 -24.03 12.49
CA ARG A 206 -1.42 -24.79 11.75
C ARG A 206 -0.13 -24.97 12.52
N LEU A 207 0.40 -23.89 13.10
CA LEU A 207 1.66 -23.88 13.87
C LEU A 207 1.57 -24.79 15.09
N LEU A 208 0.42 -24.76 15.78
CA LEU A 208 0.20 -25.48 17.03
C LEU A 208 -0.42 -26.87 16.85
N ASN A 209 -0.68 -27.31 15.62
CA ASN A 209 -1.42 -28.54 15.31
C ASN A 209 -2.76 -28.60 16.06
N LEU A 210 -3.57 -27.56 15.97
CA LEU A 210 -4.88 -27.47 16.60
C LEU A 210 -5.98 -27.84 15.61
N THR A 211 -7.14 -28.19 16.14
CA THR A 211 -8.39 -28.20 15.38
C THR A 211 -9.02 -26.82 15.51
N LEU A 212 -9.36 -26.18 14.40
CA LEU A 212 -10.01 -24.88 14.41
C LEU A 212 -11.54 -25.07 14.36
N LEU A 213 -12.27 -24.43 15.28
CA LEU A 213 -13.71 -24.23 15.12
C LEU A 213 -13.91 -23.08 14.13
N VAL A 214 -14.92 -23.19 13.25
CA VAL A 214 -15.31 -22.08 12.35
C VAL A 214 -15.37 -20.77 13.15
N PRO A 215 -14.64 -19.72 12.74
CA PRO A 215 -14.58 -18.47 13.50
C PRO A 215 -15.94 -17.81 13.63
N GLU A 216 -16.20 -17.23 14.80
CA GLU A 216 -17.37 -16.39 15.05
C GLU A 216 -17.07 -14.96 14.58
N LEU A 217 -17.97 -14.37 13.81
CA LEU A 217 -17.86 -12.98 13.37
C LEU A 217 -18.35 -12.02 14.45
N ASP A 218 -17.87 -10.78 14.38
CA ASP A 218 -18.24 -9.72 15.31
C ASP A 218 -19.67 -9.26 15.05
N LYS A 219 -20.50 -9.28 16.10
CA LYS A 219 -21.88 -8.79 16.09
C LYS A 219 -22.11 -7.63 17.07
N LYS A 220 -21.06 -7.18 17.76
CA LYS A 220 -21.16 -6.27 18.92
C LYS A 220 -20.42 -4.95 18.73
N SER A 221 -19.49 -4.87 17.79
CA SER A 221 -18.80 -3.61 17.48
C SER A 221 -19.71 -2.58 16.82
N PHE A 222 -19.13 -1.42 16.48
CA PHE A 222 -19.81 -0.25 15.91
C PHE A 222 -20.84 -0.58 14.81
N TRP A 223 -20.50 -1.52 13.90
CA TRP A 223 -21.39 -1.86 12.79
C TRP A 223 -22.52 -2.82 13.16
N ALA A 224 -22.42 -3.49 14.32
CA ALA A 224 -23.42 -4.40 14.88
C ALA A 224 -24.05 -5.38 13.86
N ASP A 225 -23.23 -5.89 12.94
CA ASP A 225 -23.70 -6.74 11.84
C ASP A 225 -24.15 -8.10 12.37
N PRO A 226 -25.39 -8.56 12.09
CA PRO A 226 -25.88 -9.84 12.60
C PRO A 226 -25.30 -11.06 11.87
N SER A 227 -24.58 -10.87 10.76
CA SER A 227 -24.10 -11.94 9.88
C SER A 227 -23.23 -12.97 10.61
N ASP A 228 -23.47 -14.24 10.35
CA ASP A 228 -22.60 -15.35 10.71
C ASP A 228 -21.52 -15.58 9.64
N PHE A 229 -20.56 -16.46 9.93
CA PHE A 229 -19.46 -16.77 9.00
C PHE A 229 -19.98 -17.20 7.63
N GLU A 230 -21.04 -18.02 7.60
CA GLU A 230 -21.61 -18.60 6.39
C GLU A 230 -22.50 -17.64 5.59
N ASP A 231 -22.88 -16.50 6.17
CA ASP A 231 -23.56 -15.42 5.43
C ASP A 231 -22.57 -14.60 4.58
N VAL A 232 -21.31 -14.53 5.03
CA VAL A 232 -20.25 -13.72 4.40
C VAL A 232 -19.30 -14.54 3.56
N PHE A 233 -18.85 -15.71 4.05
CA PHE A 233 -17.86 -16.56 3.41
C PHE A 233 -18.42 -17.94 3.06
N ASP A 234 -17.96 -18.51 1.95
CA ASP A 234 -18.28 -19.90 1.60
C ASP A 234 -17.58 -20.85 2.58
N ILE A 235 -18.35 -21.32 3.55
CA ILE A 235 -17.89 -22.21 4.62
C ILE A 235 -17.45 -23.60 4.13
N ASN A 236 -18.04 -24.13 3.05
CA ASN A 236 -17.62 -25.42 2.50
C ASN A 236 -16.28 -25.25 1.81
N HIS A 237 -16.16 -24.24 0.94
CA HIS A 237 -14.90 -23.93 0.27
C HIS A 237 -13.79 -23.62 1.28
N PHE A 238 -14.09 -22.87 2.35
CA PHE A 238 -13.11 -22.58 3.41
C PHE A 238 -12.58 -23.85 4.10
N ILE A 239 -13.46 -24.79 4.45
CA ILE A 239 -13.06 -26.07 5.08
C ILE A 239 -12.29 -26.95 4.09
N ASP A 240 -12.80 -27.11 2.88
CA ASP A 240 -12.25 -28.05 1.90
C ASP A 240 -10.94 -27.55 1.26
N SER A 241 -10.80 -26.25 1.03
CA SER A 241 -9.57 -25.68 0.46
C SER A 241 -8.38 -25.66 1.42
N LEU A 242 -8.60 -25.87 2.72
CA LEU A 242 -7.58 -25.84 3.78
C LEU A 242 -7.39 -27.17 4.51
N ARG A 243 -8.09 -28.24 4.08
CA ARG A 243 -8.09 -29.55 4.75
C ARG A 243 -6.73 -30.26 4.78
N ASP A 244 -5.81 -29.92 3.89
CA ASP A 244 -4.41 -30.36 3.87
C ASP A 244 -3.51 -29.60 4.84
N GLU A 245 -4.00 -28.52 5.45
CA GLU A 245 -3.23 -27.65 6.36
C GLU A 245 -3.77 -27.70 7.78
N VAL A 246 -5.09 -27.53 7.95
CA VAL A 246 -5.75 -27.45 9.27
C VAL A 246 -7.09 -28.19 9.22
N ARG A 247 -7.38 -28.98 10.25
CA ARG A 247 -8.70 -29.56 10.47
C ARG A 247 -9.63 -28.46 11.01
N ILE A 248 -10.61 -28.09 10.20
CA ILE A 248 -11.64 -27.11 10.56
C ILE A 248 -12.97 -27.85 10.79
N ILE A 249 -13.67 -27.52 11.86
CA ILE A 249 -14.96 -28.12 12.22
C ILE A 249 -16.02 -27.04 12.45
N ARG A 250 -17.28 -27.33 12.13
CA ARG A 250 -18.40 -26.40 12.24
C ARG A 250 -18.92 -26.22 13.67
N LYS A 251 -18.91 -27.30 14.45
CA LYS A 251 -19.48 -27.34 15.80
C LYS A 251 -18.53 -28.06 16.76
N LEU A 252 -18.54 -27.64 18.02
CA LEU A 252 -17.77 -28.29 19.06
C LEU A 252 -18.29 -29.73 19.28
N PRO A 253 -17.45 -30.78 19.21
CA PRO A 253 -17.90 -32.14 19.42
C PRO A 253 -18.40 -32.35 20.86
N LYS A 254 -19.50 -33.08 21.05
CA LYS A 254 -20.16 -33.29 22.36
C LYS A 254 -19.23 -33.75 23.49
N ARG A 255 -18.20 -34.54 23.17
CA ARG A 255 -17.18 -34.99 24.14
C ARG A 255 -16.42 -33.84 24.82
N TYR A 256 -16.42 -32.66 24.21
CA TYR A 256 -15.78 -31.46 24.73
C TYR A 256 -16.74 -30.52 25.47
N SER A 257 -18.06 -30.77 25.45
CA SER A 257 -19.06 -29.92 26.13
C SER A 257 -18.88 -29.88 27.65
N ARG A 258 -18.22 -30.89 28.24
CA ARG A 258 -17.91 -30.98 29.66
C ARG A 258 -16.69 -30.15 30.12
N TYR A 259 -15.86 -29.66 29.20
CA TYR A 259 -14.69 -28.86 29.58
C TYR A 259 -15.13 -27.40 29.79
N LYS A 260 -14.71 -26.80 30.92
CA LYS A 260 -14.89 -25.38 31.16
C LYS A 260 -14.15 -24.59 30.07
N LEU A 261 -14.86 -23.68 29.42
CA LEU A 261 -14.28 -22.84 28.38
C LEU A 261 -13.22 -21.92 29.00
N PHE A 262 -11.97 -22.07 28.58
CA PHE A 262 -10.90 -21.16 28.98
C PHE A 262 -10.78 -20.05 27.93
N GLN A 263 -11.03 -18.81 28.33
CA GLN A 263 -11.08 -17.67 27.44
C GLN A 263 -9.87 -16.76 27.67
N MET A 264 -9.18 -16.36 26.61
CA MET A 264 -8.05 -15.43 26.71
C MET A 264 -7.75 -14.73 25.38
N PRO A 265 -7.30 -13.47 25.39
CA PRO A 265 -6.71 -12.85 24.21
C PRO A 265 -5.22 -13.21 24.08
N PRO A 266 -4.72 -13.57 22.89
CA PRO A 266 -3.28 -13.62 22.63
C PRO A 266 -2.65 -12.23 22.73
N VAL A 267 -1.35 -12.18 23.02
CA VAL A 267 -0.58 -10.91 22.99
C VAL A 267 -0.44 -10.45 21.54
N SER A 268 -0.71 -9.16 21.28
CA SER A 268 -0.63 -8.58 19.94
C SER A 268 0.78 -8.71 19.35
N TRP A 269 0.86 -8.91 18.04
CA TRP A 269 2.10 -8.98 17.25
C TRP A 269 3.10 -10.03 17.73
N SER A 270 2.60 -11.14 18.27
CA SER A 270 3.43 -12.22 18.80
C SER A 270 4.07 -13.06 17.69
N ASN A 271 5.29 -13.53 17.96
CA ASN A 271 6.04 -14.43 17.07
C ASN A 271 5.77 -15.92 17.38
N GLU A 272 6.35 -16.82 16.59
CA GLU A 272 6.17 -18.28 16.75
C GLU A 272 6.56 -18.79 18.15
N LYS A 273 7.63 -18.24 18.73
CA LYS A 273 8.13 -18.67 20.05
C LYS A 273 7.09 -18.43 21.15
N TYR A 274 6.38 -17.30 21.11
CA TYR A 274 5.29 -17.04 22.05
C TYR A 274 4.20 -18.13 21.96
N TYR A 275 3.75 -18.45 20.74
CA TYR A 275 2.71 -19.47 20.54
C TYR A 275 3.17 -20.85 21.00
N LEU A 276 4.38 -21.27 20.61
CA LEU A 276 4.94 -22.57 20.93
C LEU A 276 5.25 -22.72 22.43
N HIS A 277 5.83 -21.71 23.08
CA HIS A 277 6.30 -21.83 24.47
C HIS A 277 5.25 -21.40 25.50
N LYS A 278 4.33 -20.48 25.15
CA LYS A 278 3.32 -19.95 26.09
C LYS A 278 1.92 -20.50 25.86
N LEU A 279 1.46 -20.63 24.61
CA LEU A 279 0.09 -21.05 24.32
C LEU A 279 -0.06 -22.57 24.17
N LEU A 280 0.89 -23.26 23.52
CA LEU A 280 0.81 -24.71 23.36
C LEU A 280 0.65 -25.46 24.70
N PRO A 281 1.38 -25.12 25.79
CA PRO A 281 1.17 -25.76 27.09
C PRO A 281 -0.24 -25.52 27.64
N ARG A 282 -0.85 -24.35 27.39
CA ARG A 282 -2.22 -24.04 27.82
C ARG A 282 -3.25 -24.90 27.11
N PHE A 283 -3.07 -25.16 25.81
CA PHE A 283 -3.94 -26.06 25.04
C PHE A 283 -3.86 -27.49 25.57
N ARG A 284 -2.67 -27.96 25.95
CA ARG A 284 -2.50 -29.28 26.58
C ARG A 284 -3.29 -29.40 27.89
N LYS A 285 -3.36 -28.32 28.68
CA LYS A 285 -4.11 -28.23 29.95
C LYS A 285 -5.63 -28.15 29.76
N HIS A 286 -6.14 -27.19 28.97
CA HIS A 286 -7.57 -26.89 28.90
C HIS A 286 -8.33 -27.64 27.79
N LYS A 287 -7.62 -28.20 26.80
CA LYS A 287 -8.14 -28.88 25.59
C LYS A 287 -8.98 -28.01 24.65
N VAL A 288 -9.78 -27.08 25.16
CA VAL A 288 -10.54 -26.09 24.38
C VAL A 288 -10.19 -24.70 24.91
N ILE A 289 -9.69 -23.83 24.04
CA ILE A 289 -9.41 -22.43 24.37
C ILE A 289 -10.16 -21.53 23.40
N HIS A 290 -10.79 -20.49 23.95
CA HIS A 290 -11.44 -19.43 23.19
C HIS A 290 -10.56 -18.20 23.17
N PHE A 291 -10.09 -17.83 21.98
CA PHE A 291 -9.55 -16.51 21.74
C PHE A 291 -10.69 -15.54 21.50
N ASN A 292 -10.98 -14.73 22.52
CA ASN A 292 -12.04 -13.72 22.48
C ASN A 292 -11.62 -12.44 21.77
N ARG A 293 -10.36 -12.37 21.32
CA ARG A 293 -9.79 -11.32 20.47
C ARG A 293 -8.83 -11.96 19.49
N SER A 294 -8.86 -11.53 18.24
CA SER A 294 -8.05 -12.16 17.18
C SER A 294 -7.41 -11.18 16.20
N ASP A 295 -7.76 -9.90 16.26
CA ASP A 295 -7.08 -8.84 15.50
C ASP A 295 -5.61 -8.72 15.91
N THR A 296 -4.72 -8.51 14.93
CA THR A 296 -3.31 -8.13 15.15
C THR A 296 -2.53 -9.03 16.13
N ARG A 297 -2.85 -10.33 16.20
CA ARG A 297 -2.22 -11.26 17.17
C ARG A 297 -0.95 -11.92 16.67
N LEU A 298 -0.72 -11.94 15.37
CA LEU A 298 0.45 -12.57 14.77
C LEU A 298 1.39 -11.53 14.17
N ALA A 299 2.70 -11.67 14.38
CA ALA A 299 3.70 -10.75 13.85
C ALA A 299 3.63 -10.62 12.31
N ASN A 300 3.96 -9.43 11.79
CA ASN A 300 4.03 -9.20 10.34
C ASN A 300 5.19 -9.97 9.70
N ASN A 301 6.33 -9.99 10.37
CA ASN A 301 7.58 -10.60 9.92
C ASN A 301 8.10 -11.64 10.92
N GLY A 302 9.18 -12.34 10.54
CA GLY A 302 9.85 -13.32 11.41
C GLY A 302 9.16 -14.69 11.54
N LEU A 303 8.08 -14.92 10.78
CA LEU A 303 7.45 -16.22 10.59
C LEU A 303 8.14 -17.00 9.47
N SER A 304 8.11 -18.33 9.55
CA SER A 304 8.60 -19.20 8.48
C SER A 304 7.85 -18.96 7.16
N LEU A 305 8.55 -19.15 6.03
CA LEU A 305 8.01 -18.94 4.69
C LEU A 305 6.74 -19.78 4.43
N HIS A 306 6.68 -21.00 4.97
CA HIS A 306 5.50 -21.86 4.85
C HIS A 306 4.27 -21.25 5.54
N LEU A 307 4.41 -20.70 6.76
CA LEU A 307 3.31 -20.06 7.47
C LEU A 307 2.86 -18.75 6.80
N GLN A 308 3.80 -17.95 6.29
CA GLN A 308 3.45 -16.74 5.53
C GLN A 308 2.69 -17.10 4.24
N ARG A 309 3.12 -18.15 3.53
CA ARG A 309 2.38 -18.66 2.35
C ARG A 309 1.00 -19.18 2.72
N LEU A 310 0.85 -19.83 3.87
CA LEU A 310 -0.47 -20.24 4.36
C LEU A 310 -1.38 -19.04 4.62
N ARG A 311 -0.88 -17.97 5.27
CA ARG A 311 -1.67 -16.73 5.46
C ARG A 311 -2.17 -16.18 4.13
N CYS A 312 -1.32 -16.14 3.09
CA CYS A 312 -1.73 -15.74 1.74
C CYS A 312 -2.78 -16.68 1.15
N ARG A 313 -2.58 -18.00 1.24
CA ARG A 313 -3.54 -19.00 0.74
C ARG A 313 -4.90 -18.85 1.42
N VAL A 314 -4.93 -18.68 2.73
CA VAL A 314 -6.18 -18.45 3.47
C VAL A 314 -6.83 -17.15 3.00
N ASN A 315 -6.07 -16.05 2.93
CA ASN A 315 -6.64 -14.75 2.58
C ASN A 315 -7.13 -14.69 1.14
N PHE A 316 -6.38 -15.16 0.15
CA PHE A 316 -6.69 -14.93 -1.26
C PHE A 316 -7.40 -16.11 -1.94
N GLN A 317 -7.35 -17.30 -1.34
CA GLN A 317 -7.96 -18.50 -1.92
C GLN A 317 -9.00 -19.13 -0.99
N GLY A 318 -8.74 -19.22 0.31
CA GLY A 318 -9.62 -19.90 1.27
C GLY A 318 -10.85 -19.08 1.67
N LEU A 319 -10.69 -17.77 1.89
CA LEU A 319 -11.77 -16.85 2.26
C LEU A 319 -12.46 -16.27 1.01
N ARG A 320 -13.18 -17.13 0.28
CA ARG A 320 -14.11 -16.70 -0.76
C ARG A 320 -15.40 -16.19 -0.14
N PHE A 321 -15.99 -15.13 -0.70
CA PHE A 321 -17.31 -14.72 -0.26
C PHE A 321 -18.36 -15.75 -0.68
N THR A 322 -19.56 -15.66 -0.12
CA THR A 322 -20.66 -16.56 -0.53
C THR A 322 -20.93 -16.41 -2.02
N PRO A 323 -21.44 -17.47 -2.71
CA PRO A 323 -21.76 -17.40 -4.13
C PRO A 323 -22.68 -16.24 -4.50
N ARG A 324 -23.57 -15.84 -3.60
CA ARG A 324 -24.49 -14.72 -3.79
C ARG A 324 -23.77 -13.36 -3.82
N ILE A 325 -22.81 -13.14 -2.91
CA ILE A 325 -21.96 -11.94 -2.89
C ILE A 325 -21.05 -11.91 -4.12
N GLU A 326 -20.39 -13.03 -4.43
CA GLU A 326 -19.48 -13.15 -5.59
C GLU A 326 -20.23 -12.89 -6.91
N ALA A 327 -21.43 -13.45 -7.09
CA ALA A 327 -22.23 -13.23 -8.28
C ALA A 327 -22.64 -11.75 -8.46
N LEU A 328 -23.09 -11.10 -7.38
CA LEU A 328 -23.49 -9.69 -7.44
C LEU A 328 -22.27 -8.77 -7.63
N GLY A 329 -21.15 -9.07 -6.96
CA GLY A 329 -19.88 -8.36 -7.14
C GLY A 329 -19.35 -8.50 -8.57
N ALA A 330 -19.42 -9.71 -9.14
CA ALA A 330 -19.06 -9.94 -10.54
C ALA A 330 -19.94 -9.15 -11.51
N LYS A 331 -21.25 -9.07 -11.25
CA LYS A 331 -22.19 -8.23 -12.03
C LYS A 331 -21.79 -6.75 -11.98
N LEU A 332 -21.49 -6.21 -10.79
CA LEU A 332 -20.99 -4.82 -10.63
C LEU A 332 -19.73 -4.58 -11.46
N VAL A 333 -18.75 -5.48 -11.35
CA VAL A 333 -17.49 -5.39 -12.09
C VAL A 333 -17.73 -5.45 -13.60
N GLN A 334 -18.60 -6.35 -14.06
CA GLN A 334 -18.94 -6.47 -15.48
C GLN A 334 -19.58 -5.18 -16.02
N ILE A 335 -20.54 -4.60 -15.31
CA ILE A 335 -21.18 -3.33 -15.69
C ILE A 335 -20.14 -2.21 -15.81
N LEU A 336 -19.23 -2.11 -14.84
CA LEU A 336 -18.18 -1.09 -14.82
C LEU A 336 -17.20 -1.27 -15.98
N GLN A 337 -16.71 -2.49 -16.20
CA GLN A 337 -15.74 -2.81 -17.25
C GLN A 337 -16.32 -2.64 -18.67
N GLN A 338 -17.61 -2.93 -18.87
CA GLN A 338 -18.30 -2.69 -20.13
C GLN A 338 -18.34 -1.21 -20.52
N ARG A 339 -18.30 -0.30 -19.54
CA ARG A 339 -18.26 1.15 -19.75
C ARG A 339 -16.84 1.69 -19.96
N GLY A 340 -15.83 0.88 -19.67
CA GLY A 340 -14.41 1.20 -19.87
C GLY A 340 -13.58 1.06 -18.58
N PRO A 341 -12.30 1.47 -18.63
CA PRO A 341 -11.44 1.49 -17.46
C PRO A 341 -11.99 2.42 -16.37
N PHE A 342 -11.86 2.01 -15.11
CA PHE A 342 -12.41 2.77 -13.99
C PHE A 342 -11.47 2.82 -12.78
N VAL A 343 -11.63 3.89 -12.01
CA VAL A 343 -10.96 4.09 -10.73
C VAL A 343 -11.90 3.67 -9.60
N ALA A 344 -11.43 2.82 -8.70
CA ALA A 344 -12.10 2.61 -7.41
C ALA A 344 -11.51 3.59 -6.40
N LEU A 345 -12.30 4.61 -6.04
CA LEU A 345 -11.96 5.59 -5.01
C LEU A 345 -12.55 5.11 -3.68
N HIS A 346 -11.70 4.65 -2.76
CA HIS A 346 -12.12 4.31 -1.40
C HIS A 346 -12.16 5.57 -0.55
N LEU A 347 -13.32 6.23 -0.55
CA LEU A 347 -13.57 7.53 0.08
C LEU A 347 -14.02 7.34 1.53
N ARG A 348 -13.05 7.18 2.44
CA ARG A 348 -13.31 6.89 3.85
C ARG A 348 -13.66 8.15 4.67
N TYR A 349 -14.73 8.84 4.28
CA TYR A 349 -15.25 10.06 4.92
C TYR A 349 -16.61 9.81 5.60
N GLU A 350 -16.77 8.65 6.24
CA GLU A 350 -17.96 8.29 7.01
C GLU A 350 -17.88 8.78 8.46
N MET A 351 -19.03 8.93 9.12
CA MET A 351 -19.13 9.47 10.48
C MET A 351 -18.27 8.70 11.49
N ASP A 352 -18.26 7.37 11.39
CA ASP A 352 -17.52 6.49 12.29
C ASP A 352 -16.02 6.77 12.23
N MET A 353 -15.48 6.93 11.02
CA MET A 353 -14.07 7.23 10.79
C MET A 353 -13.72 8.64 11.29
N LEU A 354 -14.58 9.63 11.03
CA LEU A 354 -14.33 11.02 11.43
C LEU A 354 -14.40 11.20 12.95
N ALA A 355 -15.40 10.59 13.60
CA ALA A 355 -15.55 10.60 15.05
C ALA A 355 -14.37 9.90 15.73
N PHE A 356 -13.99 8.71 15.22
CA PHE A 356 -12.86 7.94 15.71
C PHE A 356 -11.53 8.69 15.59
N SER A 357 -11.25 9.26 14.41
CA SER A 357 -9.99 9.96 14.16
C SER A 357 -9.93 11.37 14.75
N GLY A 358 -11.06 11.88 15.25
CA GLY A 358 -11.20 13.27 15.72
C GLY A 358 -11.02 14.31 14.61
N CYS A 359 -11.19 13.91 13.35
CA CYS A 359 -10.94 14.75 12.18
C CYS A 359 -12.20 15.51 11.78
N THR A 360 -12.16 16.82 11.96
CA THR A 360 -13.28 17.75 11.72
C THR A 360 -12.99 18.77 10.62
N HIS A 361 -11.91 18.58 9.84
CA HIS A 361 -11.60 19.47 8.73
C HIS A 361 -12.73 19.47 7.69
N GLY A 362 -13.19 20.67 7.34
CA GLY A 362 -14.33 20.89 6.46
C GLY A 362 -15.70 20.78 7.16
N CYS A 363 -15.80 20.27 8.38
CA CYS A 363 -17.06 20.18 9.11
C CYS A 363 -17.53 21.57 9.60
N THR A 364 -18.85 21.74 9.72
CA THR A 364 -19.44 22.83 10.50
C THR A 364 -19.25 22.58 12.00
N GLU A 365 -19.47 23.60 12.82
CA GLU A 365 -19.38 23.46 14.28
C GLU A 365 -20.36 22.41 14.83
N LYS A 366 -21.59 22.39 14.28
CA LYS A 366 -22.61 21.39 14.62
C LYS A 366 -22.15 19.97 14.26
N GLU A 367 -21.61 19.80 13.06
CA GLU A 367 -21.08 18.51 12.59
C GLU A 367 -19.89 18.05 13.47
N ALA A 368 -18.99 18.97 13.84
CA ALA A 368 -17.86 18.66 14.71
C ALA A 368 -18.30 18.22 16.13
N GLU A 369 -19.31 18.89 16.68
CA GLU A 369 -19.86 18.55 18.00
C GLU A 369 -20.60 17.20 17.98
N GLU A 370 -21.32 16.88 16.91
CA GLU A 370 -21.94 15.56 16.72
C GLU A 370 -20.90 14.43 16.71
N LEU A 371 -19.82 14.60 15.93
CA LEU A 371 -18.71 13.65 15.89
C LEU A 371 -18.02 13.53 17.26
N LYS A 372 -17.93 14.61 18.02
CA LYS A 372 -17.43 14.60 19.40
C LYS A 372 -18.35 13.78 20.31
N LYS A 373 -19.65 14.04 20.32
CA LYS A 373 -20.62 13.26 21.12
C LYS A 373 -20.55 11.77 20.80
N MET A 374 -20.52 11.41 19.52
CA MET A 374 -20.35 10.03 19.08
C MET A 374 -19.08 9.41 19.66
N ARG A 375 -17.94 10.11 19.59
CA ARG A 375 -16.68 9.62 20.15
C ARG A 375 -16.74 9.35 21.65
N TYR A 376 -17.45 10.16 22.42
CA TYR A 376 -17.59 9.93 23.87
C TYR A 376 -18.62 8.84 24.19
N ALA A 377 -19.62 8.64 23.32
CA ALA A 377 -20.64 7.61 23.49
C ALA A 377 -20.09 6.17 23.41
N TYR A 378 -18.90 5.97 22.82
CA TYR A 378 -18.25 4.65 22.72
C TYR A 378 -17.08 4.51 23.72
N PRO A 379 -17.28 3.92 24.92
CA PRO A 379 -16.28 3.95 26.01
C PRO A 379 -14.92 3.34 25.64
N TRP A 380 -14.91 2.38 24.72
CA TRP A 380 -13.71 1.64 24.32
C TRP A 380 -12.77 2.41 23.38
N TRP A 381 -13.16 3.56 22.81
CA TRP A 381 -12.21 4.44 22.11
C TRP A 381 -11.39 5.22 23.16
N LYS A 382 -10.14 4.84 23.44
CA LYS A 382 -9.37 5.46 24.55
C LYS A 382 -9.09 6.94 24.33
N GLU A 383 -8.75 7.36 23.10
CA GLU A 383 -8.42 8.76 22.87
C GLU A 383 -9.69 9.58 22.67
N LYS A 384 -9.99 10.40 23.67
CA LYS A 384 -11.18 11.26 23.68
C LYS A 384 -10.86 12.69 23.36
N GLU A 385 -9.73 13.25 23.79
CA GLU A 385 -9.37 14.64 23.50
C GLU A 385 -8.41 14.67 22.32
N ILE A 386 -8.90 15.10 21.14
CA ILE A 386 -8.14 15.05 19.88
C ILE A 386 -8.13 16.43 19.23
N VAL A 387 -6.93 16.96 18.97
CA VAL A 387 -6.74 18.19 18.20
C VAL A 387 -6.77 17.87 16.70
N SER A 388 -7.94 18.06 16.09
CA SER A 388 -8.23 17.81 14.68
C SER A 388 -7.17 18.37 13.71
N LYS A 389 -6.73 19.63 13.92
CA LYS A 389 -5.73 20.29 13.07
C LYS A 389 -4.37 19.59 13.11
N GLU A 390 -3.91 19.19 14.30
CA GLU A 390 -2.65 18.49 14.47
C GLU A 390 -2.69 17.10 13.83
N ARG A 391 -3.80 16.37 14.02
CA ARG A 391 -4.04 15.07 13.36
C ARG A 391 -4.00 15.19 11.85
N ARG A 392 -4.62 16.23 11.27
CA ARG A 392 -4.57 16.48 9.83
C ARG A 392 -3.15 16.73 9.35
N VAL A 393 -2.39 17.62 10.00
CA VAL A 393 -0.98 17.91 9.64
C VAL A 393 -0.08 16.68 9.72
N GLN A 394 -0.38 15.73 10.62
CA GLN A 394 0.33 14.46 10.71
C GLN A 394 -0.05 13.46 9.59
N GLY A 395 -1.00 13.79 8.71
CA GLY A 395 -1.53 12.90 7.68
C GLY A 395 -2.46 11.81 8.22
N ARG A 396 -2.99 11.98 9.43
CA ARG A 396 -3.80 10.97 10.14
C ARG A 396 -5.30 11.08 9.85
N CYS A 397 -5.73 12.14 9.17
CA CYS A 397 -7.12 12.29 8.75
C CYS A 397 -7.38 11.65 7.37
N PRO A 398 -8.62 11.20 7.10
CA PRO A 398 -9.06 11.00 5.73
C PRO A 398 -9.05 12.34 4.99
N LEU A 399 -8.79 12.32 3.69
CA LEU A 399 -9.04 13.51 2.87
C LEU A 399 -10.54 13.80 2.81
N THR A 400 -10.91 15.08 2.80
CA THR A 400 -12.29 15.45 2.49
C THR A 400 -12.61 15.15 1.01
N PRO A 401 -13.88 15.01 0.63
CA PRO A 401 -14.25 14.86 -0.79
C PRO A 401 -13.73 16.00 -1.68
N GLU A 402 -13.69 17.23 -1.17
CA GLU A 402 -13.15 18.39 -1.87
C GLU A 402 -11.63 18.33 -2.05
N GLU A 403 -10.88 17.91 -1.01
CA GLU A 403 -9.44 17.66 -1.12
C GLU A 403 -9.15 16.52 -2.11
N ALA A 404 -9.97 15.45 -2.10
CA ALA A 404 -9.84 14.34 -3.02
C ALA A 404 -9.97 14.79 -4.49
N VAL A 405 -10.87 15.73 -4.80
CA VAL A 405 -10.99 16.32 -6.16
C VAL A 405 -9.67 16.94 -6.62
N LEU A 406 -9.08 17.80 -5.77
CA LEU A 406 -7.83 18.49 -6.10
C LEU A 406 -6.70 17.49 -6.35
N VAL A 407 -6.60 16.48 -5.48
CA VAL A 407 -5.57 15.43 -5.60
C VAL A 407 -5.78 14.58 -6.86
N LEU A 408 -7.01 14.19 -7.18
CA LEU A 408 -7.30 13.42 -8.40
C LEU A 408 -6.94 14.21 -9.67
N LYS A 409 -7.34 15.48 -9.76
CA LYS A 409 -6.98 16.36 -10.88
C LYS A 409 -5.46 16.53 -10.98
N ALA A 410 -4.78 16.76 -9.86
CA ALA A 410 -3.32 16.88 -9.81
C ALA A 410 -2.59 15.60 -10.23
N LEU A 411 -3.13 14.42 -9.91
CA LEU A 411 -2.62 13.13 -10.38
C LEU A 411 -2.89 12.88 -11.88
N GLY A 412 -3.64 13.75 -12.55
CA GLY A 412 -3.89 13.71 -13.99
C GLY A 412 -5.18 12.98 -14.41
N PHE A 413 -6.09 12.70 -13.48
CA PHE A 413 -7.40 12.16 -13.83
C PHE A 413 -8.24 13.23 -14.53
N GLN A 414 -8.81 12.87 -15.67
CA GLN A 414 -9.60 13.76 -16.52
C GLN A 414 -11.07 13.76 -16.12
N LYS A 415 -11.82 14.77 -16.55
CA LYS A 415 -13.25 14.94 -16.24
C LYS A 415 -14.10 13.72 -16.63
N ASP A 416 -13.75 13.03 -17.71
CA ASP A 416 -14.44 11.85 -18.21
C ASP A 416 -14.02 10.53 -17.55
N THR A 417 -13.10 10.58 -16.57
CA THR A 417 -12.70 9.39 -15.78
C THR A 417 -13.93 8.79 -15.09
N GLN A 418 -14.15 7.49 -15.33
CA GLN A 418 -15.16 6.72 -14.59
C GLN A 418 -14.64 6.40 -13.20
N ILE A 419 -15.38 6.81 -12.16
CA ILE A 419 -14.99 6.61 -10.76
C ILE A 419 -16.10 5.86 -10.05
N TYR A 420 -15.76 4.68 -9.51
CA TYR A 420 -16.57 3.95 -8.56
C TYR A 420 -16.21 4.39 -7.14
N ILE A 421 -17.17 4.90 -6.37
CA ILE A 421 -16.95 5.24 -4.96
C ILE A 421 -17.20 3.99 -4.10
N ALA A 422 -16.12 3.45 -3.53
CA ALA A 422 -16.16 2.38 -2.54
C ALA A 422 -16.22 3.00 -1.14
N ALA A 423 -17.42 3.21 -0.61
CA ALA A 423 -17.63 3.80 0.71
C ALA A 423 -19.01 3.44 1.27
N GLY A 424 -19.16 3.62 2.58
CA GLY A 424 -20.48 3.77 3.20
C GLY A 424 -21.06 5.16 2.95
N ASP A 425 -21.95 5.59 3.85
CA ASP A 425 -22.54 6.92 3.80
C ASP A 425 -21.50 8.01 4.09
N ILE A 426 -21.30 8.87 3.10
CA ILE A 426 -20.38 10.01 3.21
C ILE A 426 -21.02 11.05 4.13
N TYR A 427 -20.31 11.41 5.20
CA TYR A 427 -20.81 12.40 6.14
C TYR A 427 -20.96 13.77 5.48
N GLY A 428 -22.12 14.40 5.66
CA GLY A 428 -22.54 15.60 4.93
C GLY A 428 -23.19 15.31 3.56
N GLY A 429 -23.31 14.04 3.16
CA GLY A 429 -24.14 13.56 2.06
C GLY A 429 -23.85 14.20 0.69
N GLU A 430 -24.90 14.50 -0.04
CA GLU A 430 -24.85 15.05 -1.41
C GLU A 430 -24.12 16.39 -1.48
N ARG A 431 -24.28 17.27 -0.47
CA ARG A 431 -23.56 18.54 -0.36
C ARG A 431 -22.04 18.35 -0.47
N ARG A 432 -21.53 17.33 0.21
CA ARG A 432 -20.09 17.00 0.24
C ARG A 432 -19.61 16.34 -1.05
N LEU A 433 -20.48 15.61 -1.73
CA LEU A 433 -20.15 14.96 -3.00
C LEU A 433 -20.31 15.88 -4.21
N ALA A 434 -20.93 17.06 -4.06
CA ALA A 434 -21.22 17.97 -5.16
C ALA A 434 -20.00 18.31 -6.04
N LEU A 435 -18.90 18.78 -5.44
CA LEU A 435 -17.69 19.16 -6.18
C LEU A 435 -17.04 17.95 -6.88
N LEU A 436 -17.14 16.77 -6.26
CA LEU A 436 -16.63 15.53 -6.82
C LEU A 436 -17.45 15.11 -8.05
N LYS A 437 -18.78 15.18 -7.98
CA LYS A 437 -19.69 14.91 -9.11
C LYS A 437 -19.55 15.92 -10.25
N GLU A 438 -19.37 17.21 -9.93
CA GLU A 438 -19.13 18.26 -10.93
C GLU A 438 -17.81 18.04 -11.68
N SER A 439 -16.75 17.69 -10.94
CA SER A 439 -15.42 17.46 -11.50
C SER A 439 -15.30 16.15 -12.26
N PHE A 440 -16.08 15.13 -11.88
CA PHE A 440 -16.08 13.79 -12.47
C PHE A 440 -17.53 13.29 -12.65
N PRO A 441 -18.24 13.73 -13.71
CA PRO A 441 -19.65 13.39 -13.93
C PRO A 441 -19.95 11.89 -14.09
N ARG A 442 -18.94 11.04 -14.37
CA ARG A 442 -19.09 9.58 -14.48
C ARG A 442 -18.87 8.85 -13.15
N ILE A 443 -19.14 9.53 -12.04
CA ILE A 443 -19.12 8.91 -10.71
C ILE A 443 -20.34 8.01 -10.52
N VAL A 444 -20.07 6.82 -9.99
CA VAL A 444 -21.09 5.82 -9.69
C VAL A 444 -20.84 5.16 -8.34
N LYS A 445 -21.90 4.63 -7.75
CA LYS A 445 -21.87 3.76 -6.56
C LYS A 445 -22.65 2.49 -6.86
N LYS A 446 -22.47 1.44 -6.05
CA LYS A 446 -23.22 0.18 -6.19
C LYS A 446 -24.74 0.39 -6.22
N GLU A 447 -25.26 1.32 -5.43
CA GLU A 447 -26.68 1.71 -5.36
C GLU A 447 -27.20 2.30 -6.68
N MET A 448 -26.32 2.87 -7.52
CA MET A 448 -26.67 3.43 -8.83
C MET A 448 -26.58 2.41 -9.97
N LEU A 449 -25.93 1.27 -9.74
CA LEU A 449 -25.61 0.28 -10.77
C LEU A 449 -26.49 -0.97 -10.70
N LEU A 450 -27.06 -1.26 -9.54
CA LEU A 450 -27.85 -2.46 -9.27
C LEU A 450 -29.33 -2.15 -9.13
N ASP A 451 -30.18 -3.15 -9.40
CA ASP A 451 -31.60 -3.04 -9.08
C ASP A 451 -31.75 -2.95 -7.54
N PRO A 452 -32.57 -2.01 -7.02
CA PRO A 452 -32.80 -1.88 -5.58
C PRO A 452 -33.20 -3.19 -4.90
N LYS A 453 -33.94 -4.08 -5.56
CA LYS A 453 -34.36 -5.38 -5.01
C LYS A 453 -33.19 -6.36 -4.86
N GLU A 454 -32.24 -6.34 -5.79
CA GLU A 454 -31.03 -7.16 -5.70
C GLU A 454 -30.18 -6.71 -4.51
N LEU A 455 -30.08 -5.40 -4.29
CA LEU A 455 -29.29 -4.83 -3.21
C LEU A 455 -29.97 -4.93 -1.84
N GLN A 456 -31.30 -4.86 -1.79
CA GLN A 456 -32.11 -4.88 -0.55
C GLN A 456 -31.75 -6.05 0.36
N GLN A 457 -31.46 -7.22 -0.23
CA GLN A 457 -31.10 -8.42 0.50
C GLN A 457 -29.74 -8.34 1.22
N PHE A 458 -28.97 -7.26 1.03
CA PHE A 458 -27.67 -6.99 1.63
C PHE A 458 -27.65 -5.72 2.51
N GLN A 459 -28.64 -4.84 2.40
CA GLN A 459 -28.62 -3.50 3.00
C GLN A 459 -28.48 -3.50 4.53
N ASN A 460 -29.02 -4.51 5.22
CA ASN A 460 -28.92 -4.64 6.68
C ASN A 460 -27.65 -5.38 7.14
N HIS A 461 -26.75 -5.72 6.21
CA HIS A 461 -25.53 -6.48 6.45
C HIS A 461 -24.32 -5.70 5.95
N SER A 462 -23.82 -4.79 6.79
CA SER A 462 -22.69 -3.89 6.47
C SER A 462 -21.45 -4.63 5.94
N SER A 463 -21.18 -5.84 6.44
CA SER A 463 -20.08 -6.71 6.01
C SER A 463 -20.30 -7.23 4.59
N GLN A 464 -21.52 -7.55 4.21
CA GLN A 464 -21.81 -8.00 2.84
C GLN A 464 -21.77 -6.83 1.85
N MET A 465 -22.24 -5.64 2.26
CA MET A 465 -22.10 -4.41 1.47
C MET A 465 -20.63 -4.03 1.25
N ALA A 466 -19.80 -4.11 2.30
CA ALA A 466 -18.36 -3.90 2.21
C ALA A 466 -17.65 -4.96 1.35
N ALA A 467 -18.18 -6.19 1.29
CA ALA A 467 -17.64 -7.24 0.43
C ALA A 467 -17.82 -6.91 -1.07
N LEU A 468 -18.95 -6.31 -1.46
CA LEU A 468 -19.17 -5.83 -2.83
C LEU A 468 -18.14 -4.75 -3.20
N ASP A 469 -17.94 -3.77 -2.32
CA ASP A 469 -16.93 -2.72 -2.52
C ASP A 469 -15.51 -3.30 -2.59
N PHE A 470 -15.22 -4.33 -1.80
CA PHE A 470 -13.94 -5.06 -1.85
C PHE A 470 -13.72 -5.72 -3.22
N ILE A 471 -14.71 -6.45 -3.73
CA ILE A 471 -14.62 -7.13 -5.04
C ILE A 471 -14.35 -6.09 -6.15
N VAL A 472 -15.14 -5.01 -6.19
CA VAL A 472 -14.98 -3.95 -7.19
C VAL A 472 -13.62 -3.26 -7.09
N SER A 473 -13.13 -2.99 -5.87
CA SER A 473 -11.84 -2.34 -5.65
C SER A 473 -10.64 -3.21 -6.06
N VAL A 474 -10.74 -4.53 -5.92
CA VAL A 474 -9.72 -5.48 -6.39
C VAL A 474 -9.74 -5.62 -7.91
N ALA A 475 -10.92 -5.49 -8.53
CA ALA A 475 -11.11 -5.60 -9.96
C ALA A 475 -10.72 -4.34 -10.76
N SER A 476 -10.75 -3.15 -10.15
CA SER A 476 -10.52 -1.87 -10.83
C SER A 476 -9.13 -1.73 -11.47
N ASP A 477 -9.03 -0.85 -12.47
CA ASP A 477 -7.76 -0.53 -13.13
C ASP A 477 -6.83 0.25 -12.20
N THR A 478 -7.39 1.19 -11.44
CA THR A 478 -6.67 1.94 -10.41
C THR A 478 -7.48 1.93 -9.10
N PHE A 479 -6.79 1.69 -7.98
CA PHE A 479 -7.37 1.81 -6.65
C PHE A 479 -6.71 2.97 -5.89
N ILE A 480 -7.52 3.83 -5.28
CA ILE A 480 -7.03 5.01 -4.54
C ILE A 480 -7.79 5.11 -3.21
N PRO A 481 -7.16 4.83 -2.07
CA PRO A 481 -7.75 5.07 -0.76
C PRO A 481 -7.47 6.50 -0.26
N THR A 482 -8.51 7.23 0.17
CA THR A 482 -8.34 8.54 0.82
C THR A 482 -7.90 8.43 2.29
N TYR A 483 -7.99 7.23 2.85
CA TYR A 483 -7.48 6.85 4.17
C TYR A 483 -6.92 5.43 4.13
N TYR A 484 -5.74 5.24 4.72
CA TYR A 484 -5.05 3.94 4.69
C TYR A 484 -5.49 3.01 5.83
N GLY A 485 -6.78 2.65 5.81
CA GLY A 485 -7.43 1.77 6.80
C GLY A 485 -7.37 0.28 6.44
N ASN A 486 -8.13 -0.55 7.16
CA ASN A 486 -8.13 -2.01 7.01
C ASN A 486 -8.50 -2.47 5.59
N MET A 487 -9.55 -1.89 4.99
CA MET A 487 -9.93 -2.22 3.62
C MET A 487 -8.83 -1.86 2.62
N ALA A 488 -8.25 -0.65 2.74
CA ALA A 488 -7.19 -0.19 1.86
C ALA A 488 -5.99 -1.15 1.86
N LYS A 489 -5.57 -1.61 3.04
CA LYS A 489 -4.47 -2.57 3.20
C LYS A 489 -4.77 -3.91 2.55
N VAL A 490 -5.90 -4.52 2.87
CA VAL A 490 -6.22 -5.87 2.34
C VAL A 490 -6.45 -5.81 0.82
N VAL A 491 -7.11 -4.76 0.31
CA VAL A 491 -7.27 -4.56 -1.14
C VAL A 491 -5.92 -4.35 -1.81
N GLU A 492 -5.03 -3.53 -1.26
CA GLU A 492 -3.68 -3.34 -1.80
C GLU A 492 -2.93 -4.68 -1.88
N GLY A 493 -2.89 -5.45 -0.79
CA GLY A 493 -2.22 -6.74 -0.79
C GLY A 493 -2.83 -7.74 -1.79
N HIS A 494 -4.15 -7.70 -1.96
CA HIS A 494 -4.84 -8.53 -2.95
C HIS A 494 -4.52 -8.11 -4.39
N ARG A 495 -4.43 -6.81 -4.64
CA ARG A 495 -4.01 -6.23 -5.92
C ARG A 495 -2.54 -6.55 -6.24
N ARG A 496 -1.65 -6.56 -5.23
CA ARG A 496 -0.27 -7.05 -5.35
C ARG A 496 -0.23 -8.55 -5.67
N TYR A 497 -1.04 -9.34 -4.96
CA TYR A 497 -1.20 -10.78 -5.21
C TYR A 497 -1.65 -11.08 -6.65
N HIS A 498 -2.56 -10.28 -7.21
CA HIS A 498 -3.01 -10.37 -8.60
C HIS A 498 -2.12 -9.61 -9.59
N GLY A 499 -0.80 -9.72 -9.45
CA GLY A 499 0.15 -9.19 -10.43
C GLY A 499 0.41 -7.69 -10.33
N PHE A 500 0.49 -7.16 -9.09
CA PHE A 500 0.89 -5.77 -8.84
C PHE A 500 0.00 -4.73 -9.55
N LYS A 501 -1.33 -4.92 -9.47
CA LYS A 501 -2.27 -3.97 -10.05
C LYS A 501 -2.10 -2.58 -9.41
N LYS A 502 -2.23 -1.54 -10.24
CA LYS A 502 -1.96 -0.14 -9.86
C LYS A 502 -2.78 0.28 -8.64
N THR A 503 -2.08 0.72 -7.59
CA THR A 503 -2.69 1.23 -6.37
C THR A 503 -1.96 2.51 -5.99
N ILE A 504 -2.66 3.65 -5.95
CA ILE A 504 -2.05 4.94 -5.61
C ILE A 504 -2.25 5.20 -4.12
N LEU A 505 -1.23 4.91 -3.32
CA LEU A 505 -1.24 5.18 -1.88
C LEU A 505 -0.90 6.64 -1.59
N LEU A 506 -1.93 7.40 -1.21
CA LEU A 506 -1.79 8.83 -0.97
C LEU A 506 -0.83 9.15 0.18
N ASN A 507 0.19 9.97 -0.07
CA ASN A 507 1.09 10.53 0.94
C ASN A 507 0.39 11.68 1.68
N ARG A 508 -0.59 11.33 2.51
CA ARG A 508 -1.52 12.29 3.14
C ARG A 508 -0.80 13.39 3.91
N LYS A 509 0.30 13.07 4.60
CA LYS A 509 1.11 14.07 5.32
C LYS A 509 1.65 15.13 4.35
N ARG A 510 2.22 14.72 3.23
CA ARG A 510 2.72 15.65 2.20
C ARG A 510 1.57 16.36 1.48
N LEU A 511 0.49 15.67 1.20
CA LEU A 511 -0.69 16.25 0.54
C LEU A 511 -1.31 17.37 1.35
N VAL A 512 -1.45 17.20 2.68
CA VAL A 512 -2.01 18.23 3.55
C VAL A 512 -1.21 19.53 3.47
N GLU A 513 0.12 19.45 3.51
CA GLU A 513 1.00 20.61 3.34
C GLU A 513 0.78 21.28 1.97
N LEU A 514 0.76 20.49 0.89
CA LEU A 514 0.57 21.01 -0.47
C LEU A 514 -0.82 21.63 -0.68
N LEU A 515 -1.86 21.02 -0.11
CA LEU A 515 -3.23 21.52 -0.16
C LEU A 515 -3.35 22.86 0.55
N ASP A 516 -2.73 23.00 1.73
CA ASP A 516 -2.76 24.25 2.50
C ASP A 516 -1.99 25.37 1.78
N LEU A 517 -0.83 25.06 1.19
CA LEU A 517 -0.05 25.99 0.37
C LEU A 517 -0.73 26.37 -0.95
N HIS A 518 -1.53 25.47 -1.53
CA HIS A 518 -2.33 25.81 -2.69
C HIS A 518 -3.52 26.70 -2.29
N LYS A 519 -4.22 26.35 -1.20
CA LYS A 519 -5.38 27.08 -0.69
C LYS A 519 -5.04 28.51 -0.28
N ASN A 520 -3.86 28.74 0.31
CA ASN A 520 -3.39 30.07 0.68
C ASN A 520 -2.72 30.84 -0.48
N LYS A 521 -2.80 30.30 -1.71
CA LYS A 521 -2.25 30.88 -2.96
C LYS A 521 -0.71 31.00 -2.98
N THR A 522 0.01 30.30 -2.10
CA THR A 522 1.48 30.22 -2.15
C THR A 522 1.95 29.36 -3.33
N LEU A 523 1.20 28.29 -3.66
CA LEU A 523 1.46 27.45 -4.84
C LEU A 523 0.42 27.70 -5.92
N SER A 524 0.90 27.94 -7.15
CA SER A 524 0.05 27.89 -8.34
C SER A 524 -0.46 26.46 -8.58
N TRP A 525 -1.50 26.33 -9.41
CA TRP A 525 -2.05 25.01 -9.78
C TRP A 525 -0.97 24.11 -10.39
N ASP A 526 -0.16 24.63 -11.32
CA ASP A 526 0.87 23.85 -12.01
C ASP A 526 1.94 23.34 -11.04
N GLN A 527 2.37 24.18 -10.09
CA GLN A 527 3.31 23.77 -9.04
C GLN A 527 2.70 22.73 -8.10
N PHE A 528 1.46 22.94 -7.67
CA PHE A 528 0.73 21.97 -6.84
C PHE A 528 0.63 20.61 -7.55
N ALA A 529 0.24 20.60 -8.82
CA ALA A 529 0.10 19.37 -9.60
C ALA A 529 1.43 18.61 -9.76
N VAL A 530 2.53 19.31 -10.04
CA VAL A 530 3.87 18.72 -10.10
C VAL A 530 4.27 18.12 -8.76
N TYR A 531 4.17 18.87 -7.66
CA TYR A 531 4.56 18.38 -6.33
C TYR A 531 3.68 17.23 -5.82
N VAL A 532 2.40 17.20 -6.19
CA VAL A 532 1.53 16.06 -5.91
C VAL A 532 2.03 14.84 -6.68
N LYS A 533 2.36 14.94 -7.96
CA LYS A 533 2.90 13.80 -8.73
C LYS A 533 4.21 13.30 -8.13
N GLU A 534 5.17 14.19 -7.88
CA GLU A 534 6.46 13.85 -7.26
C GLU A 534 6.30 13.15 -5.90
N ALA A 535 5.35 13.59 -5.08
CA ALA A 535 5.09 12.99 -3.77
C ALA A 535 4.59 11.53 -3.83
N HIS A 536 4.16 11.06 -5.01
CA HIS A 536 3.58 9.74 -5.24
C HIS A 536 4.36 8.89 -6.24
N GLU A 537 5.52 9.34 -6.71
CA GLU A 537 6.40 8.53 -7.57
C GLU A 537 6.95 7.29 -6.83
N GLY A 538 7.22 6.21 -7.58
CA GLY A 538 7.80 4.97 -7.07
C GLY A 538 6.86 4.09 -6.25
N ARG A 539 7.29 3.70 -5.04
CA ARG A 539 6.67 2.65 -4.18
C ARG A 539 5.18 2.85 -3.84
N ARG A 540 4.64 4.05 -4.07
CA ARG A 540 3.24 4.40 -3.80
C ARG A 540 2.29 4.08 -4.97
N MET A 541 2.79 3.49 -6.06
CA MET A 541 2.00 3.15 -7.26
C MET A 541 1.63 1.66 -7.37
N GLY A 542 1.90 0.85 -6.34
CA GLY A 542 1.61 -0.58 -6.33
C GLY A 542 2.76 -1.48 -6.80
N GLU A 543 3.96 -0.91 -6.94
CA GLU A 543 5.18 -1.63 -7.31
C GLU A 543 5.54 -2.72 -6.28
N PRO A 544 6.25 -3.80 -6.70
CA PRO A 544 6.79 -4.78 -5.78
C PRO A 544 7.78 -4.13 -4.80
N THR A 545 7.58 -4.36 -3.50
CA THR A 545 8.47 -3.83 -2.46
C THR A 545 8.73 -4.86 -1.38
N HIS A 546 9.91 -4.79 -0.77
CA HIS A 546 10.14 -5.53 0.46
C HIS A 546 9.40 -4.90 1.63
N ARG A 547 8.80 -5.72 2.51
CA ARG A 547 8.22 -5.25 3.77
C ARG A 547 9.30 -4.63 4.65
N LYS A 548 9.05 -3.42 5.13
CA LYS A 548 9.84 -2.77 6.15
C LYS A 548 9.78 -3.57 7.46
N VAL A 549 10.93 -3.97 7.95
CA VAL A 549 11.14 -4.62 9.26
C VAL A 549 11.78 -3.59 10.18
N ILE A 550 11.29 -3.48 11.42
CA ILE A 550 11.83 -2.57 12.43
C ILE A 550 12.06 -3.37 13.70
N SER A 551 13.35 -3.49 14.07
CA SER A 551 13.73 -4.21 15.29
C SER A 551 12.96 -3.69 16.49
N ASP A 552 12.45 -4.63 17.29
CA ASP A 552 11.75 -4.38 18.55
C ASP A 552 10.46 -3.54 18.44
N LYS A 553 10.00 -3.26 17.22
CA LYS A 553 8.80 -2.49 16.93
C LYS A 553 7.93 -3.18 15.87
N PRO A 554 7.44 -4.41 16.14
CA PRO A 554 6.65 -5.18 15.17
C PRO A 554 5.36 -4.47 14.75
N LYS A 555 4.84 -3.59 15.63
CA LYS A 555 3.71 -2.67 15.37
C LYS A 555 4.00 -1.62 14.30
N GLU A 556 5.27 -1.21 14.15
CA GLU A 556 5.68 -0.16 13.23
C GLU A 556 6.13 -0.69 11.85
N GLU A 557 6.09 -2.01 11.66
CA GLU A 557 6.45 -2.69 10.42
C GLU A 557 5.40 -2.51 9.33
N ASP A 558 5.79 -2.78 8.08
CA ASP A 558 4.80 -2.89 7.01
C ASP A 558 3.84 -4.05 7.30
N TYR A 559 2.55 -3.78 7.20
CA TYR A 559 1.52 -4.78 7.46
C TYR A 559 1.57 -5.93 6.45
N PHE A 560 1.49 -7.17 6.95
CA PHE A 560 1.54 -8.36 6.11
C PHE A 560 0.47 -8.35 5.01
N TYR A 561 -0.78 -8.02 5.35
CA TYR A 561 -1.90 -8.07 4.40
C TYR A 561 -1.90 -6.90 3.42
N ALA A 562 -1.08 -5.86 3.63
CA ALA A 562 -0.82 -4.83 2.64
C ALA A 562 0.27 -5.24 1.65
N ASN A 563 1.26 -6.00 2.11
CA ASN A 563 2.39 -6.44 1.29
C ASN A 563 2.74 -7.92 1.52
N PRO A 564 2.01 -8.86 0.90
CA PRO A 564 2.25 -10.30 1.00
C PRO A 564 3.41 -10.79 0.11
N GLN A 565 4.60 -10.19 0.30
CA GLN A 565 5.78 -10.35 -0.56
C GLN A 565 6.23 -11.81 -0.78
N GLU A 566 5.95 -12.72 0.16
CA GLU A 566 6.33 -14.14 0.08
C GLU A 566 5.62 -14.90 -1.04
N PHE A 567 4.51 -14.33 -1.53
CA PHE A 567 3.70 -14.92 -2.60
C PHE A 567 3.81 -14.12 -3.90
N THR A 568 3.98 -12.80 -3.81
CA THR A 568 4.20 -11.95 -4.96
C THR A 568 5.67 -12.05 -5.33
N ARG A 569 6.06 -12.98 -6.22
CA ARG A 569 7.44 -13.06 -6.70
C ARG A 569 7.84 -11.68 -7.24
N VAL A 570 8.66 -10.94 -6.49
CA VAL A 570 9.55 -9.96 -7.11
C VAL A 570 10.40 -10.81 -8.05
N PRO A 571 10.43 -10.55 -9.38
CA PRO A 571 11.34 -11.28 -10.25
C PRO A 571 12.75 -10.98 -9.74
N THR A 572 13.31 -11.87 -8.93
CA THR A 572 14.77 -11.95 -8.78
C THR A 572 15.26 -12.32 -10.17
N VAL A 573 16.06 -11.46 -10.76
CA VAL A 573 16.73 -11.68 -12.03
C VAL A 573 17.47 -13.02 -11.94
N ASN A 574 16.84 -14.07 -12.45
CA ASN A 574 17.42 -15.34 -12.88
C ASN A 574 16.30 -16.13 -13.55
N ALA A 575 16.11 -15.85 -14.85
CA ALA A 575 15.19 -16.57 -15.73
C ALA A 575 15.49 -18.08 -15.86
N HIS A 576 16.63 -18.53 -15.31
CA HIS A 576 17.09 -19.91 -15.41
C HIS A 576 16.29 -20.89 -14.51
N ASP A 577 15.84 -20.45 -13.34
CA ASP A 577 15.18 -21.35 -12.38
C ASP A 577 13.70 -21.62 -12.72
N HIS A 578 13.07 -20.69 -13.43
CA HIS A 578 11.69 -20.84 -13.90
C HIS A 578 11.55 -21.84 -15.05
N LEU A 579 12.57 -21.97 -15.89
CA LEU A 579 12.57 -22.92 -17.00
C LEU A 579 12.82 -24.37 -16.50
N CYS A 580 13.67 -24.54 -15.48
CA CYS A 580 13.96 -25.85 -14.91
C CYS A 580 12.74 -26.46 -14.16
N LEU A 581 11.94 -25.61 -13.51
CA LEU A 581 10.70 -26.04 -12.82
C LEU A 581 9.56 -26.38 -13.79
N LEU A 582 9.51 -25.77 -14.97
CA LEU A 582 8.51 -26.09 -16.00
C LEU A 582 8.87 -27.33 -16.82
N LEU A 583 10.15 -27.69 -16.89
CA LEU A 583 10.63 -28.80 -17.72
C LEU A 583 10.95 -30.09 -16.94
N ASN A 584 10.82 -30.10 -15.62
CA ASN A 584 11.13 -31.27 -14.78
C ASN A 584 12.55 -31.83 -15.01
N VAL A 585 13.51 -30.96 -15.31
CA VAL A 585 14.91 -31.35 -15.55
C VAL A 585 15.73 -31.01 -14.31
N THR A 586 16.41 -32.01 -13.74
CA THR A 586 17.38 -31.80 -12.66
C THR A 586 18.61 -31.06 -13.21
N PRO A 587 19.17 -30.06 -12.50
CA PRO A 587 20.35 -29.36 -12.98
C PRO A 587 21.55 -30.33 -13.01
N ARG A 588 22.07 -30.63 -14.21
CA ARG A 588 23.39 -31.24 -14.35
C ARG A 588 24.42 -30.21 -13.91
N GLY A 589 25.23 -30.58 -12.91
CA GLY A 589 26.35 -29.76 -12.45
C GLY A 589 27.33 -29.49 -13.58
N VAL A 590 27.51 -28.22 -13.93
CA VAL A 590 28.59 -27.78 -14.81
C VAL A 590 29.71 -27.26 -13.94
N ALA A 591 30.82 -27.98 -13.97
CA ALA A 591 32.08 -27.63 -13.36
C ALA A 591 32.55 -26.24 -13.83
N SER A 592 33.00 -25.42 -12.89
CA SER A 592 33.68 -24.16 -13.16
C SER A 592 35.07 -24.43 -13.74
N PRO A 593 35.50 -23.72 -14.81
CA PRO A 593 36.84 -23.87 -15.36
C PRO A 593 37.85 -23.15 -14.45
N ARG A 594 38.73 -23.93 -13.81
CA ARG A 594 39.94 -23.41 -13.18
C ARG A 594 40.89 -22.88 -14.25
N VAL A 595 41.20 -21.59 -14.19
CA VAL A 595 42.43 -21.04 -14.76
C VAL A 595 43.59 -21.50 -13.88
N SER A 596 44.40 -22.43 -14.39
CA SER A 596 45.68 -22.81 -13.78
C SER A 596 46.81 -22.22 -14.63
N ARG A 597 47.63 -21.34 -14.02
CA ARG A 597 49.01 -21.10 -14.49
C ARG A 597 49.90 -22.18 -13.88
N ARG A 598 50.67 -22.82 -14.76
CA ARG A 598 51.65 -23.89 -14.51
C ARG A 598 52.64 -23.55 -13.40
N ILE A 599 52.86 -24.52 -12.51
CA ILE A 599 54.21 -24.90 -12.08
C ILE A 599 54.31 -26.43 -12.23
N ARG A 600 55.40 -26.87 -12.85
CA ARG A 600 55.74 -28.25 -13.23
C ARG A 600 56.54 -28.91 -12.11
N LEU A 601 56.32 -30.21 -11.92
CA LEU A 601 57.28 -31.33 -11.67
C LEU A 601 56.54 -32.40 -10.84
N GLU A 602 56.25 -33.55 -11.45
CA GLU A 602 56.85 -34.88 -11.14
C GLU A 602 56.51 -35.37 -9.72
N SER A 603 56.12 -36.61 -9.41
CA SER A 603 55.99 -37.88 -10.10
C SER A 603 55.46 -38.85 -9.02
N SER A 604 54.83 -39.95 -9.44
CA SER A 604 54.77 -41.26 -8.76
C SER A 604 53.80 -41.56 -7.58
N ARG A 605 52.91 -42.52 -7.91
CA ARG A 605 52.52 -43.77 -7.20
C ARG A 605 51.38 -43.76 -6.17
N GLU A 606 50.36 -44.55 -6.50
CA GLU A 606 49.30 -45.14 -5.65
C GLU A 606 49.86 -46.23 -4.67
N PRO A 607 49.02 -47.08 -4.03
CA PRO A 607 48.28 -46.98 -2.75
C PRO A 607 48.85 -48.07 -1.76
N PRO A 608 48.19 -48.69 -0.73
CA PRO A 608 46.78 -48.69 -0.27
C PRO A 608 46.51 -48.64 1.26
N LEU A 609 45.20 -48.67 1.57
CA LEU A 609 44.48 -49.07 2.82
C LEU A 609 45.08 -50.32 3.52
N PRO A 610 44.77 -50.68 4.80
CA PRO A 610 43.43 -50.56 5.41
C PRO A 610 43.29 -50.44 6.96
N ASP A 611 42.03 -50.19 7.36
CA ASP A 611 41.27 -50.73 8.51
C ASP A 611 41.59 -50.52 10.01
N LYS A 612 40.46 -50.35 10.72
CA LYS A 612 40.11 -50.77 12.10
C LYS A 612 40.42 -49.88 13.32
N SER A 613 39.32 -49.25 13.77
CA SER A 613 38.66 -49.50 15.07
C SER A 613 39.17 -48.85 16.36
N PHE A 614 38.19 -48.57 17.22
CA PHE A 614 38.20 -48.35 18.68
C PHE A 614 38.27 -46.92 19.26
N PHE A 615 37.12 -46.56 19.86
CA PHE A 615 36.85 -45.89 21.15
C PHE A 615 37.74 -44.74 21.65
N GLY A 616 37.07 -43.69 22.15
CA GLY A 616 37.62 -42.82 23.19
C GLY A 616 36.98 -41.44 23.22
N ASP A 617 36.04 -41.26 24.14
CA ASP A 617 35.62 -39.95 24.64
C ASP A 617 36.84 -39.13 25.11
N ASP A 618 36.86 -37.83 24.82
CA ASP A 618 36.93 -36.80 25.85
C ASP A 618 37.02 -35.39 25.23
N SER A 619 36.00 -34.59 25.56
CA SER A 619 36.00 -33.16 25.33
C SER A 619 36.39 -32.45 26.63
N MET A 620 37.52 -31.76 26.64
CA MET A 620 37.63 -30.47 27.35
C MET A 620 38.85 -29.69 26.87
N ALA A 621 38.61 -28.38 26.68
CA ALA A 621 39.48 -27.20 26.79
C ALA A 621 41.00 -27.40 26.68
N THR A 622 41.76 -26.56 25.99
CA THR A 622 42.21 -25.26 26.54
C THR A 622 43.07 -24.54 25.47
N THR A 623 42.60 -23.38 25.01
CA THR A 623 43.29 -22.06 24.98
C THR A 623 44.73 -21.84 24.46
N PHE A 624 44.89 -20.67 23.79
CA PHE A 624 46.13 -19.88 23.48
C PHE A 624 47.06 -20.47 22.38
N SER A 625 47.77 -19.72 21.52
CA SER A 625 48.23 -18.33 21.54
C SER A 625 48.68 -17.86 20.14
N PHE A 626 48.88 -16.54 20.06
CA PHE A 626 49.51 -15.65 19.09
C PHE A 626 50.73 -16.14 18.27
N CYS A 627 50.83 -15.70 17.01
CA CYS A 627 51.78 -14.67 16.48
C CYS A 627 51.82 -14.74 14.93
N SER A 628 51.41 -13.68 14.23
CA SER A 628 52.25 -12.61 13.67
C SER A 628 53.15 -13.06 12.50
N LEU A 629 52.88 -12.53 11.30
CA LEU A 629 53.94 -12.00 10.45
C LEU A 629 53.41 -10.92 9.49
N ASP A 630 54.30 -9.96 9.26
CA ASP A 630 54.15 -8.59 8.80
C ASP A 630 54.48 -8.44 7.29
N ASN A 631 54.35 -7.19 6.80
CA ASN A 631 54.77 -6.56 5.53
C ASN A 631 53.69 -6.39 4.45
N ARG A 632 53.11 -5.18 4.32
CA ARG A 632 53.66 -3.95 3.70
C ARG A 632 53.82 -4.06 2.18
N LEU A 633 53.05 -3.26 1.45
CA LEU A 633 53.57 -2.24 0.54
C LEU A 633 52.50 -1.17 0.26
N ARG A 634 52.94 0.09 0.36
CA ARG A 634 52.19 1.35 0.24
C ARG A 634 51.98 1.75 -1.23
N GLY A 635 50.98 2.60 -1.44
CA GLY A 635 50.86 3.46 -2.62
C GLY A 635 49.74 4.49 -2.41
N ASP A 636 50.14 5.68 -1.95
CA ASP A 636 49.28 6.82 -1.62
C ASP A 636 48.60 7.45 -2.86
N ILE A 637 47.32 7.84 -2.73
CA ILE A 637 46.76 9.02 -3.40
C ILE A 637 45.86 9.76 -2.41
N VAL A 638 46.29 10.96 -2.03
CA VAL A 638 45.54 11.95 -1.25
C VAL A 638 44.80 12.88 -2.22
N PHE A 639 43.51 13.13 -2.00
CA PHE A 639 42.95 14.47 -2.17
C PHE A 639 41.80 14.73 -1.20
N THR A 640 41.93 15.86 -0.52
CA THR A 640 41.18 16.39 0.61
C THR A 640 39.75 16.83 0.29
N ARG A 641 38.82 16.68 1.24
CA ARG A 641 37.69 17.63 1.41
C ARG A 641 37.33 17.82 2.89
N LYS A 642 37.35 19.09 3.31
CA LYS A 642 37.04 19.64 4.63
C LYS A 642 35.65 19.21 5.13
N LEU A 643 35.56 18.79 6.39
CA LEU A 643 34.31 18.70 7.16
C LEU A 643 34.43 19.61 8.38
N ALA A 644 33.52 20.58 8.46
CA ALA A 644 33.37 21.47 9.61
C ALA A 644 32.78 20.69 10.79
N ALA A 645 33.43 20.78 11.95
CA ALA A 645 33.00 20.18 13.19
C ALA A 645 31.92 21.03 13.87
N TYR A 646 30.72 20.48 14.06
CA TYR A 646 29.75 20.98 15.04
C TYR A 646 30.03 20.28 16.39
N LYS A 647 30.42 21.04 17.41
CA LYS A 647 30.52 20.58 18.80
C LYS A 647 29.12 20.39 19.38
N THR A 648 28.82 19.20 19.88
CA THR A 648 27.67 18.95 20.77
C THR A 648 28.02 19.30 22.22
N PRO A 649 27.10 19.83 23.04
CA PRO A 649 27.39 20.18 24.43
C PRO A 649 27.50 18.92 25.30
N LYS A 650 28.48 18.91 26.21
CA LYS A 650 28.61 17.88 27.25
C LYS A 650 27.52 18.08 28.30
N THR A 651 26.69 17.06 28.51
CA THR A 651 25.69 17.01 29.59
C THR A 651 26.37 17.07 30.96
N THR A 652 25.85 17.91 31.85
CA THR A 652 26.45 18.15 33.17
C THR A 652 26.08 17.03 34.14
N MET A 653 26.82 16.90 35.26
CA MET A 653 26.46 15.94 36.32
C MET A 653 25.07 16.22 36.91
N ALA A 654 24.62 17.47 36.91
CA ALA A 654 23.28 17.85 37.35
C ALA A 654 22.20 17.26 36.43
N ASP A 655 22.41 17.28 35.10
CA ASP A 655 21.48 16.68 34.13
C ASP A 655 21.37 15.16 34.30
N ARG A 656 22.49 14.49 34.62
CA ARG A 656 22.50 13.05 34.89
C ARG A 656 21.81 12.70 36.21
N LYS A 657 21.95 13.55 37.23
CA LYS A 657 21.26 13.38 38.52
C LYS A 657 19.75 13.58 38.36
N ALA A 658 19.33 14.62 37.63
CA ALA A 658 17.93 14.89 37.32
C ALA A 658 17.28 13.78 36.47
N ALA A 659 18.01 13.21 35.52
CA ALA A 659 17.54 12.07 34.73
C ALA A 659 17.39 10.79 35.58
N ARG A 660 18.30 10.57 36.53
CA ARG A 660 18.26 9.42 37.44
C ARG A 660 17.12 9.54 38.46
N GLU A 661 16.86 10.73 38.98
CA GLU A 661 15.71 11.01 39.84
C GLU A 661 14.39 10.87 39.09
N ARG A 662 14.33 11.28 37.81
CA ARG A 662 13.15 11.07 36.96
C ARG A 662 12.87 9.57 36.73
N SER A 663 13.91 8.80 36.41
CA SER A 663 13.79 7.35 36.23
C SER A 663 13.40 6.62 37.52
N ASN A 664 13.88 7.07 38.67
CA ASN A 664 13.49 6.47 39.96
C ASN A 664 12.02 6.78 40.30
N ARG A 665 11.55 8.03 40.11
CA ARG A 665 10.12 8.38 40.30
C ARG A 665 9.21 7.62 39.35
N GLU A 666 9.67 7.32 38.15
CA GLU A 666 8.91 6.56 37.16
C GLU A 666 8.79 5.08 37.54
N ARG A 667 9.85 4.48 38.09
CA ARG A 667 9.81 3.12 38.67
C ARG A 667 8.95 3.03 39.92
N GLU A 668 8.93 4.08 40.74
CA GLU A 668 8.10 4.15 41.95
C GLU A 668 6.61 4.22 41.56
N ARG A 669 6.26 5.01 40.54
CA ARG A 669 4.92 5.05 39.93
C ARG A 669 4.51 3.76 39.20
N GLU A 670 5.47 2.97 38.73
CA GLU A 670 5.21 1.64 38.18
C GLU A 670 4.94 0.61 39.29
N ARG A 671 5.70 0.67 40.39
CA ARG A 671 5.43 -0.19 41.56
C ARG A 671 4.09 0.13 42.21
N GLU A 672 3.73 1.41 42.35
CA GLU A 672 2.42 1.82 42.86
C GLU A 672 1.27 1.29 41.95
N ARG A 673 1.46 1.32 40.62
CA ARG A 673 0.51 0.76 39.65
C ARG A 673 0.42 -0.77 39.68
N GLU A 674 1.49 -1.48 40.04
CA GLU A 674 1.47 -2.94 40.24
C GLU A 674 0.79 -3.33 41.56
N THR A 675 0.94 -2.54 42.63
CA THR A 675 0.20 -2.76 43.89
C THR A 675 -1.29 -2.47 43.78
N ASP A 676 -1.72 -1.46 43.01
CA ASP A 676 -3.15 -1.21 42.75
C ASP A 676 -3.80 -2.31 41.90
N TYR A 677 -3.01 -2.99 41.06
CA TYR A 677 -3.47 -4.14 40.26
C TYR A 677 -3.63 -5.43 41.08
N LEU A 678 -3.01 -5.54 42.26
CA LEU A 678 -3.10 -6.70 43.15
C LEU A 678 -4.08 -6.47 44.33
N GLY A 679 -4.47 -5.23 44.62
CA GLY A 679 -5.41 -4.87 45.68
C GLY A 679 -6.89 -4.82 45.29
N SER A 680 -7.22 -5.05 44.00
CA SER A 680 -8.60 -4.98 43.48
C SER A 680 -9.21 -6.36 43.14
N GLU A 681 -8.60 -7.45 43.61
CA GLU A 681 -9.21 -8.78 43.70
C GLU A 681 -9.44 -9.15 45.18
N TRP A 682 -10.44 -8.51 45.81
CA TRP A 682 -11.30 -9.07 46.86
C TRP A 682 -12.70 -8.49 46.73
#